data_AF-A0A8G1VXC5-F1
#
_entry.id   AF-A0A8G1VXC5-F1
#
_cell.length_a   1.000
_cell.length_b   1.000
_cell.length_c   1.000
_cell.angle_alpha   90.00
_cell.angle_beta   90.00
_cell.angle_gamma   90.00
#
_symmetry.space_group_name_H-M   'P 1'
#
loop_
_entity.id
_entity.type
_entity.pdbx_description
1 polymer ?
#
loop_
_entity_poly.entity_id
_entity_poly.type
_entity_poly.pdbx_seq_one_letter_code
_entity_poly.pdbx_strand_id
1 'polypeptide(L)'
;MPFSGTVLSIAAAVSLIFALYTLLRGAPKRAVQQKPYNAGIDAQEKRQLLHDPIGSMCPGSGRTIDYYQSLFFKLHNIEDHQGILPEARELLLSLLSEAIASNPPEKHSDVLAIEVYNEDQLLAFVHDSHREVGEAYKKYIAGREAGGPRLLAEDREQAVVLLTQLAPLKLVDGAWLGHIHHITTPFELRPITTQLWGALASTMKSLGAWKAAVVQLLASLFPDEFLPEILGYNLHFEGLNLETMVLSREIQELKLDAQYFLLHVSIDNAHSGHAMMAAHAVTEYLSHIRKNEGSHAANTAWKRIQAGYMLSSNQSRHVQRDISSLSAEKVHWNMASDETLIPEVDTYNIAQLLAGKAAVSNKLHSGCRARIGGMPLAEWLESSLGQPKSQMRDALRELSNASPWIVKGDPERSRLIRELKVGGKMFGAFTVGEIEHLKNWIISLGQNEQRHKAYWDFTGRSQDDRFGPTSLVTTRSPSASIPFSADLTLDESVFKAPLQYRPIKSSDCKIILPLWFAHISLLESVVSIPTRVASELGAAIIRALRAQYNFSPESDGVTGMDEVNRASMPDLVDIGIEIIHRQGFAPLPRSISDILRAWPSTSAEMLLSASNAPVRNLDVLLGMSLAFLGLQWSVLRSPALLSHRSRSALKNIVDRETSCLQVAYELLRQDSQRMQAFTKGYQLAQSILGETLGAAE
;
A
#
# COMPACT_ATOMS: atom_id res chain seq x y z
N MET A 1 -18.46 -49.49 4.67
CA MET A 1 -19.26 -48.98 3.53
C MET A 1 -18.80 -47.55 3.26
N PRO A 2 -18.40 -47.17 2.02
CA PRO A 2 -17.85 -45.84 1.76
C PRO A 2 -18.74 -44.98 0.84
N PHE A 3 -19.78 -44.35 1.39
CA PHE A 3 -20.55 -43.29 0.71
C PHE A 3 -21.19 -42.35 1.76
N SER A 4 -20.57 -41.20 2.01
CA SER A 4 -21.13 -40.14 2.87
C SER A 4 -20.52 -38.77 2.58
N GLY A 5 -19.19 -38.66 2.55
CA GLY A 5 -18.47 -37.39 2.34
C GLY A 5 -18.89 -36.63 1.07
N THR A 6 -18.97 -37.33 -0.07
CA THR A 6 -19.38 -36.73 -1.35
C THR A 6 -20.78 -36.12 -1.33
N VAL A 7 -21.72 -36.75 -0.62
CA VAL A 7 -23.10 -36.23 -0.51
C VAL A 7 -23.13 -34.97 0.35
N LEU A 8 -22.31 -34.92 1.41
CA LEU A 8 -22.19 -33.75 2.27
C LEU A 8 -21.57 -32.56 1.53
N SER A 9 -20.51 -32.78 0.74
CA SER A 9 -19.90 -31.74 -0.11
C SER A 9 -20.87 -31.23 -1.18
N ILE A 10 -21.65 -32.12 -1.82
CA ILE A 10 -22.67 -31.71 -2.80
C ILE A 10 -23.80 -30.92 -2.13
N ALA A 11 -24.27 -31.34 -0.95
CA ALA A 11 -25.28 -30.61 -0.20
C ALA A 11 -24.79 -29.21 0.24
N ALA A 12 -23.54 -29.11 0.69
CA ALA A 12 -22.91 -27.84 1.03
C ALA A 12 -22.75 -26.92 -0.19
N ALA A 13 -22.24 -27.43 -1.32
CA ALA A 13 -22.10 -26.68 -2.56
C ALA A 13 -23.45 -26.21 -3.12
N VAL A 14 -24.48 -27.07 -3.13
CA VAL A 14 -25.85 -26.70 -3.52
C VAL A 14 -26.43 -25.65 -2.58
N SER A 15 -26.18 -25.74 -1.27
CA SER A 15 -26.62 -24.73 -0.29
C SER A 15 -25.92 -23.39 -0.49
N LEU A 16 -24.62 -23.39 -0.78
CA LEU A 16 -23.84 -22.19 -1.11
C LEU A 16 -24.35 -21.52 -2.39
N ILE A 17 -24.56 -22.32 -3.45
CA ILE A 17 -25.15 -21.87 -4.72
C ILE A 17 -26.55 -21.29 -4.49
N PHE A 18 -27.39 -21.94 -3.67
CA PHE A 18 -28.75 -21.47 -3.40
C PHE A 18 -28.76 -20.18 -2.57
N ALA A 19 -27.88 -20.06 -1.57
CA ALA A 19 -27.70 -18.85 -0.76
C ALA A 19 -27.25 -17.66 -1.62
N LEU A 20 -26.20 -17.84 -2.43
CA LEU A 20 -25.75 -16.86 -3.43
C LEU A 20 -26.88 -16.50 -4.41
N TYR A 21 -27.62 -17.49 -4.93
CA TYR A 21 -28.73 -17.26 -5.83
C TYR A 21 -29.88 -16.45 -5.19
N THR A 22 -30.14 -16.62 -3.88
CA THR A 22 -31.10 -15.80 -3.14
C THR A 22 -30.60 -14.37 -2.87
N LEU A 23 -29.30 -14.19 -2.59
CA LEU A 23 -28.68 -12.86 -2.42
C LEU A 23 -28.61 -12.05 -3.73
N LEU A 24 -28.33 -12.73 -4.86
CA LEU A 24 -28.15 -12.11 -6.16
C LEU A 24 -29.46 -11.82 -6.92
N ARG A 25 -30.61 -12.33 -6.44
CA ARG A 25 -31.91 -12.22 -7.12
C ARG A 25 -32.53 -10.81 -7.17
N GLY A 26 -31.85 -9.80 -6.64
CA GLY A 26 -32.32 -8.41 -6.59
C GLY A 26 -31.83 -7.47 -7.70
N ALA A 27 -30.85 -7.86 -8.53
CA ALA A 27 -30.11 -6.93 -9.40
C ALA A 27 -30.55 -6.96 -10.89
N PRO A 28 -31.19 -5.89 -11.42
CA PRO A 28 -31.40 -5.74 -12.86
C PRO A 28 -30.13 -5.26 -13.55
N LYS A 29 -29.58 -6.05 -14.49
CA LYS A 29 -28.43 -5.62 -15.31
C LYS A 29 -28.77 -4.37 -16.14
N ARG A 30 -28.05 -3.27 -15.90
CA ARG A 30 -28.02 -2.09 -16.79
C ARG A 30 -26.56 -1.73 -17.08
N ALA A 31 -26.28 -1.36 -18.33
CA ALA A 31 -24.97 -0.82 -18.71
C ALA A 31 -24.81 0.59 -18.12
N VAL A 32 -23.66 0.86 -17.50
CA VAL A 32 -23.33 2.17 -16.95
C VAL A 32 -22.84 3.08 -18.08
N GLN A 33 -23.68 4.00 -18.53
CA GLN A 33 -23.20 5.15 -19.31
C GLN A 33 -22.56 6.16 -18.36
N GLN A 34 -21.23 6.18 -18.30
CA GLN A 34 -20.49 7.26 -17.65
C GLN A 34 -20.73 8.57 -18.43
N LYS A 35 -21.19 9.62 -17.74
CA LYS A 35 -21.05 11.00 -18.22
C LYS A 35 -19.79 11.60 -17.61
N PRO A 36 -19.01 12.40 -18.36
CA PRO A 36 -17.83 13.06 -17.82
C PRO A 36 -18.22 14.04 -16.71
N TYR A 37 -17.68 13.83 -15.51
CA TYR A 37 -17.88 14.70 -14.36
C TYR A 37 -16.75 15.75 -14.32
N ASN A 38 -17.02 16.93 -14.86
CA ASN A 38 -16.08 18.06 -14.83
C ASN A 38 -15.99 18.64 -13.41
N ALA A 39 -15.15 18.04 -12.57
CA ALA A 39 -14.81 18.52 -11.23
C ALA A 39 -13.96 19.80 -11.31
N GLY A 40 -14.60 20.96 -11.50
CA GLY A 40 -13.97 22.27 -11.39
C GLY A 40 -13.63 22.61 -9.94
N ILE A 41 -12.53 22.04 -9.42
CA ILE A 41 -11.98 22.37 -8.10
C ILE A 41 -11.34 23.76 -8.16
N ASP A 42 -11.65 24.62 -7.19
CA ASP A 42 -11.15 25.99 -7.15
C ASP A 42 -9.64 26.04 -6.88
N ALA A 43 -8.96 26.99 -7.54
CA ALA A 43 -7.54 27.25 -7.37
C ALA A 43 -7.21 27.75 -5.95
N GLN A 44 -8.19 28.25 -5.18
CA GLN A 44 -8.00 28.74 -3.83
C GLN A 44 -7.98 27.61 -2.77
N GLU A 45 -8.88 26.62 -2.85
CA GLU A 45 -8.81 25.39 -2.03
C GLU A 45 -7.48 24.66 -2.26
N LYS A 46 -7.07 24.55 -3.54
CA LYS A 46 -5.82 23.91 -3.94
C LYS A 46 -4.58 24.57 -3.31
N ARG A 47 -4.64 25.87 -2.99
CA ARG A 47 -3.54 26.57 -2.29
C ARG A 47 -3.52 26.31 -0.79
N GLN A 48 -4.66 26.10 -0.14
CA GLN A 48 -4.69 25.80 1.31
C GLN A 48 -4.13 24.41 1.60
N LEU A 49 -4.46 23.40 0.77
CA LEU A 49 -3.93 22.04 0.89
C LEU A 49 -2.41 21.91 0.66
N LEU A 50 -1.81 22.84 -0.10
CA LEU A 50 -0.39 22.78 -0.47
C LEU A 50 0.56 23.44 0.54
N HIS A 51 0.06 24.22 1.49
CA HIS A 51 0.89 25.21 2.20
C HIS A 51 1.32 24.84 3.62
N ASP A 52 1.09 23.59 4.06
CA ASP A 52 1.47 23.12 5.40
C ASP A 52 2.81 22.34 5.37
N PRO A 53 3.92 22.93 5.90
CA PRO A 53 5.21 22.28 5.95
C PRO A 53 5.21 21.21 7.05
N ILE A 54 5.04 19.94 6.64
CA ILE A 54 5.17 18.79 7.55
C ILE A 54 6.62 18.73 8.05
N GLY A 55 6.82 19.29 9.24
CA GLY A 55 7.99 19.18 10.10
C GLY A 55 7.52 18.73 11.48
N SER A 56 6.88 17.56 11.54
CA SER A 56 6.23 16.98 12.71
C SER A 56 6.46 15.46 12.73
N MET A 57 6.59 14.78 13.87
CA MET A 57 5.90 15.06 15.14
C MET A 57 6.80 15.01 16.38
N CYS A 58 6.30 15.61 17.47
CA CYS A 58 6.58 15.18 18.84
C CYS A 58 5.38 14.34 19.34
N PRO A 59 5.54 13.44 20.33
CA PRO A 59 4.51 12.47 20.70
C PRO A 59 3.38 13.09 21.52
N GLY A 60 2.34 12.28 21.77
CA GLY A 60 1.25 12.62 22.71
C GLY A 60 0.12 13.49 22.15
N SER A 61 0.18 13.91 20.88
CA SER A 61 -0.93 14.59 20.21
C SER A 61 -1.73 13.63 19.31
N GLY A 62 -3.05 13.62 19.47
CA GLY A 62 -3.96 12.87 18.60
C GLY A 62 -3.87 13.38 17.16
N ARG A 63 -3.54 12.48 16.22
CA ARG A 63 -3.41 12.78 14.78
C ARG A 63 -4.77 13.18 14.21
N THR A 64 -4.88 14.34 13.56
CA THR A 64 -6.14 14.87 13.04
C THR A 64 -6.53 14.26 11.70
N ILE A 65 -7.77 14.50 11.27
CA ILE A 65 -8.22 14.15 9.90
C ILE A 65 -7.32 14.83 8.86
N ASP A 66 -7.00 16.11 9.06
CA ASP A 66 -6.20 16.93 8.12
C ASP A 66 -4.78 16.37 7.93
N TYR A 67 -4.18 15.85 9.01
CA TYR A 67 -2.89 15.14 8.95
C TYR A 67 -2.96 13.92 8.04
N TYR A 68 -3.97 13.06 8.23
CA TYR A 68 -4.15 11.87 7.39
C TYR A 68 -4.53 12.23 5.95
N GLN A 69 -5.29 13.30 5.71
CA GLN A 69 -5.60 13.79 4.35
C GLN A 69 -4.36 14.33 3.63
N SER A 70 -3.54 15.16 4.31
CA SER A 70 -2.28 15.68 3.76
C SER A 70 -1.31 14.55 3.44
N LEU A 71 -1.19 13.56 4.33
CA LEU A 71 -0.36 12.39 4.10
C LEU A 71 -0.91 11.49 2.99
N PHE A 72 -2.22 11.23 2.92
CA PHE A 72 -2.86 10.48 1.82
C PHE A 72 -2.60 11.13 0.45
N PHE A 73 -2.70 12.46 0.35
CA PHE A 73 -2.37 13.20 -0.86
C PHE A 73 -0.89 13.06 -1.24
N LYS A 74 0.02 13.13 -0.25
CA LYS A 74 1.47 13.01 -0.49
C LYS A 74 1.90 11.59 -0.86
N LEU A 75 1.29 10.58 -0.24
CA LEU A 75 1.47 9.17 -0.57
C LEU A 75 0.94 8.83 -1.98
N HIS A 76 -0.17 9.44 -2.41
CA HIS A 76 -0.57 9.34 -3.81
C HIS A 76 0.51 9.93 -4.73
N ASN A 77 0.93 11.17 -4.48
CA ASN A 77 1.85 11.89 -5.37
C ASN A 77 3.32 11.72 -4.94
N ILE A 78 3.72 10.49 -4.61
CA ILE A 78 5.03 10.19 -4.00
C ILE A 78 6.24 10.58 -4.90
N GLU A 79 6.07 10.61 -6.22
CA GLU A 79 7.07 11.11 -7.18
C GLU A 79 7.44 12.59 -6.95
N ASP A 80 6.51 13.39 -6.43
CA ASP A 80 6.69 14.81 -6.09
C ASP A 80 7.06 15.00 -4.60
N HIS A 81 7.00 13.92 -3.80
CA HIS A 81 7.01 13.98 -2.34
C HIS A 81 7.94 12.97 -1.64
N GLN A 82 8.91 12.37 -2.34
CA GLN A 82 9.82 11.32 -1.83
C GLN A 82 10.45 11.60 -0.44
N GLY A 83 10.59 12.87 -0.05
CA GLY A 83 11.03 13.27 1.29
C GLY A 83 10.17 12.75 2.46
N ILE A 84 8.91 12.34 2.23
CA ILE A 84 8.05 11.76 3.28
C ILE A 84 8.38 10.29 3.61
N LEU A 85 9.21 9.59 2.83
CA LEU A 85 9.45 8.15 3.00
C LEU A 85 9.98 7.77 4.41
N PRO A 86 10.93 8.49 5.03
CA PRO A 86 11.35 8.20 6.40
C PRO A 86 10.23 8.39 7.42
N GLU A 87 9.37 9.39 7.21
CA GLU A 87 8.25 9.73 8.11
C GLU A 87 7.11 8.70 7.99
N ALA A 88 6.84 8.24 6.77
CA ALA A 88 5.93 7.15 6.45
C ALA A 88 6.35 5.84 7.14
N ARG A 89 7.64 5.49 7.09
CA ARG A 89 8.19 4.30 7.76
C ARG A 89 8.03 4.35 9.29
N GLU A 90 8.40 5.47 9.91
CA GLU A 90 8.26 5.62 11.37
C GLU A 90 6.77 5.66 11.79
N LEU A 91 5.87 6.17 10.96
CA LEU A 91 4.43 6.08 11.21
C LEU A 91 3.93 4.62 11.13
N LEU A 92 4.37 3.83 10.14
CA LEU A 92 4.01 2.41 10.04
C LEU A 92 4.46 1.62 11.29
N LEU A 93 5.68 1.87 11.77
CA LEU A 93 6.20 1.28 13.02
C LEU A 93 5.40 1.71 14.26
N SER A 94 4.99 2.98 14.34
CA SER A 94 4.09 3.47 15.40
C SER A 94 2.75 2.73 15.38
N LEU A 95 2.19 2.51 14.19
CA LEU A 95 0.88 1.87 14.01
C LEU A 95 0.92 0.37 14.32
N LEU A 96 1.99 -0.33 13.95
CA LEU A 96 2.24 -1.72 14.34
C LEU A 96 2.37 -1.86 15.87
N SER A 97 3.08 -0.93 16.51
CA SER A 97 3.27 -0.90 17.96
C SER A 97 1.97 -0.55 18.71
N GLU A 98 1.19 0.42 18.21
CA GLU A 98 -0.19 0.71 18.66
C GLU A 98 -1.06 -0.56 18.59
N ALA A 99 -0.97 -1.32 17.49
CA ALA A 99 -1.78 -2.51 17.26
C ALA A 99 -1.47 -3.66 18.23
N ILE A 100 -0.19 -3.93 18.47
CA ILE A 100 0.26 -4.93 19.45
C ILE A 100 -0.10 -4.51 20.88
N ALA A 101 0.23 -3.27 21.28
CA ALA A 101 0.00 -2.79 22.65
C ALA A 101 -1.50 -2.79 23.05
N SER A 102 -2.40 -2.65 22.09
CA SER A 102 -3.85 -2.67 22.32
C SER A 102 -4.46 -4.07 22.52
N ASN A 103 -3.69 -5.14 22.27
CA ASN A 103 -4.16 -6.54 22.30
C ASN A 103 -3.29 -7.40 23.24
N PRO A 104 -3.39 -7.22 24.58
CA PRO A 104 -2.54 -7.91 25.55
C PRO A 104 -2.77 -9.45 25.57
N PRO A 105 -1.75 -10.24 25.95
CA PRO A 105 -1.75 -11.69 25.75
C PRO A 105 -2.83 -12.47 26.51
N GLU A 106 -3.35 -11.90 27.60
CA GLU A 106 -4.40 -12.52 28.42
C GLU A 106 -5.80 -12.53 27.74
N LYS A 107 -5.90 -12.06 26.48
CA LYS A 107 -7.16 -11.96 25.70
C LYS A 107 -7.15 -12.76 24.38
N HIS A 108 -6.23 -13.70 24.19
CA HIS A 108 -6.06 -14.43 22.93
C HIS A 108 -7.28 -15.27 22.50
N SER A 109 -8.08 -14.69 21.61
CA SER A 109 -9.21 -15.31 20.86
C SER A 109 -9.14 -14.98 19.35
N ASP A 110 -7.96 -14.52 18.91
CA ASP A 110 -7.63 -14.03 17.57
C ASP A 110 -6.33 -14.74 17.11
N VAL A 111 -5.76 -14.40 15.95
CA VAL A 111 -4.57 -15.05 15.35
C VAL A 111 -3.36 -15.22 16.29
N LEU A 112 -3.29 -14.39 17.35
CA LEU A 112 -2.28 -14.44 18.40
C LEU A 112 -2.33 -15.71 19.26
N ALA A 113 -3.46 -16.43 19.30
CA ALA A 113 -3.61 -17.70 20.01
C ALA A 113 -2.73 -18.83 19.41
N ILE A 114 -2.29 -18.69 18.15
CA ILE A 114 -1.34 -19.58 17.50
C ILE A 114 0.07 -19.07 17.86
N GLU A 115 0.57 -19.40 19.06
CA GLU A 115 1.89 -18.90 19.54
C GLU A 115 3.07 -19.35 18.64
N VAL A 116 2.96 -20.52 18.02
CA VAL A 116 3.98 -21.13 17.15
C VAL A 116 3.30 -21.56 15.85
N TYR A 117 3.86 -21.18 14.69
CA TYR A 117 3.24 -21.47 13.40
C TYR A 117 3.05 -22.97 13.15
N ASN A 118 1.78 -23.34 13.02
CA ASN A 118 1.25 -24.62 12.53
C ASN A 118 0.19 -24.34 11.45
N GLU A 119 0.24 -25.14 10.37
CA GLU A 119 -0.59 -24.96 9.17
C GLU A 119 -2.07 -25.32 9.41
N ASP A 120 -2.33 -26.48 10.04
CA ASP A 120 -3.69 -26.93 10.36
C ASP A 120 -4.42 -25.92 11.25
N GLN A 121 -3.73 -25.33 12.23
CA GLN A 121 -4.27 -24.31 13.12
C GLN A 121 -4.58 -23.01 12.39
N LEU A 122 -3.73 -22.58 11.45
CA LEU A 122 -3.99 -21.39 10.63
C LEU A 122 -5.21 -21.59 9.70
N LEU A 123 -5.28 -22.74 9.02
CA LEU A 123 -6.40 -23.05 8.13
C LEU A 123 -7.72 -23.20 8.91
N ALA A 124 -7.68 -23.87 10.07
CA ALA A 124 -8.83 -23.96 10.97
C ALA A 124 -9.30 -22.57 11.44
N PHE A 125 -8.37 -21.70 11.87
CA PHE A 125 -8.68 -20.32 12.29
C PHE A 125 -9.38 -19.49 11.19
N VAL A 126 -8.93 -19.60 9.93
CA VAL A 126 -9.55 -18.90 8.80
C VAL A 126 -10.94 -19.46 8.47
N HIS A 127 -11.12 -20.78 8.55
CA HIS A 127 -12.45 -21.40 8.42
C HIS A 127 -13.41 -21.02 9.55
N ASP A 128 -12.95 -21.03 10.80
CA ASP A 128 -13.77 -20.72 11.98
C ASP A 128 -14.17 -19.24 12.03
N SER A 129 -13.26 -18.32 11.68
CA SER A 129 -13.56 -16.88 11.55
C SER A 129 -14.68 -16.63 10.53
N HIS A 130 -14.61 -17.28 9.36
CA HIS A 130 -15.64 -17.20 8.32
C HIS A 130 -16.98 -17.80 8.79
N ARG A 131 -16.95 -18.93 9.51
CA ARG A 131 -18.12 -19.57 10.12
C ARG A 131 -18.81 -18.66 11.15
N GLU A 132 -18.06 -17.94 11.96
CA GLU A 132 -18.60 -17.04 12.99
C GLU A 132 -19.25 -15.80 12.40
N VAL A 133 -18.67 -15.22 11.36
CA VAL A 133 -19.29 -14.14 10.58
C VAL A 133 -20.61 -14.61 9.92
N GLY A 134 -20.65 -15.85 9.41
CA GLY A 134 -21.88 -16.46 8.88
C GLY A 134 -23.00 -16.61 9.92
N GLU A 135 -22.69 -17.09 11.13
CA GLU A 135 -23.67 -17.19 12.22
C GLU A 135 -24.09 -15.81 12.77
N ALA A 136 -23.17 -14.83 12.81
CA ALA A 136 -23.49 -13.45 13.16
C ALA A 136 -24.44 -12.79 12.13
N TYR A 137 -24.21 -13.00 10.83
CA TYR A 137 -25.09 -12.51 9.77
C TYR A 137 -26.47 -13.18 9.83
N LYS A 138 -26.52 -14.50 10.03
CA LYS A 138 -27.76 -15.27 10.25
C LYS A 138 -28.57 -14.74 11.45
N LYS A 139 -27.90 -14.38 12.55
CA LYS A 139 -28.53 -13.71 13.71
C LYS A 139 -29.08 -12.31 13.36
N TYR A 140 -28.34 -11.52 12.58
CA TYR A 140 -28.83 -10.24 12.05
C TYR A 140 -30.07 -10.41 11.16
N ILE A 141 -30.07 -11.38 10.24
CA ILE A 141 -31.22 -11.68 9.37
C ILE A 141 -32.45 -12.09 10.19
N ALA A 142 -32.31 -12.98 11.17
CA ALA A 142 -33.42 -13.34 12.06
C ALA A 142 -33.97 -12.11 12.83
N GLY A 143 -33.11 -11.17 13.21
CA GLY A 143 -33.51 -9.89 13.80
C GLY A 143 -34.29 -8.99 12.82
N ARG A 144 -33.87 -8.90 11.56
CA ARG A 144 -34.58 -8.17 10.49
C ARG A 144 -35.93 -8.79 10.16
N GLU A 145 -36.02 -10.12 10.12
CA GLU A 145 -37.27 -10.87 9.88
C GLU A 145 -38.26 -10.72 11.06
N ALA A 146 -37.76 -10.58 12.29
CA ALA A 146 -38.56 -10.22 13.46
C ALA A 146 -38.98 -8.73 13.51
N GLY A 147 -38.68 -7.93 12.46
CA GLY A 147 -39.04 -6.51 12.36
C GLY A 147 -38.04 -5.53 12.98
N GLY A 148 -36.86 -5.99 13.38
CA GLY A 148 -35.78 -5.12 13.85
C GLY A 148 -35.25 -4.17 12.77
N PRO A 149 -34.67 -3.01 13.15
CA PRO A 149 -34.20 -1.99 12.22
C PRO A 149 -33.00 -2.47 11.37
N ARG A 150 -32.56 -1.62 10.44
CA ARG A 150 -31.25 -1.77 9.80
C ARG A 150 -30.14 -1.46 10.81
N LEU A 151 -28.93 -1.95 10.54
CA LEU A 151 -27.79 -1.85 11.46
C LEU A 151 -26.82 -0.73 11.06
N LEU A 152 -26.62 -0.50 9.76
CA LEU A 152 -25.59 0.40 9.26
C LEU A 152 -26.18 1.61 8.52
N ALA A 153 -27.24 1.43 7.74
CA ALA A 153 -27.97 2.54 7.13
C ALA A 153 -29.49 2.31 7.17
N GLU A 154 -30.20 3.10 7.99
CA GLU A 154 -31.66 3.09 8.09
C GLU A 154 -32.33 3.51 6.78
N ASP A 155 -31.83 4.59 6.17
CA ASP A 155 -32.35 5.19 4.94
C ASP A 155 -31.26 5.47 3.89
N ARG A 156 -31.70 6.00 2.74
CA ARG A 156 -30.86 6.26 1.56
C ARG A 156 -29.90 7.44 1.77
N GLU A 157 -30.25 8.43 2.58
CA GLU A 157 -29.41 9.59 2.85
C GLU A 157 -28.27 9.19 3.81
N GLN A 158 -28.60 8.44 4.88
CA GLN A 158 -27.60 7.84 5.76
C GLN A 158 -26.70 6.85 5.01
N ALA A 159 -27.23 6.04 4.08
CA ALA A 159 -26.42 5.18 3.23
C ALA A 159 -25.46 5.97 2.32
N VAL A 160 -25.90 7.09 1.74
CA VAL A 160 -25.01 7.97 0.95
C VAL A 160 -23.92 8.56 1.84
N VAL A 161 -24.24 9.03 3.05
CA VAL A 161 -23.25 9.54 4.02
C VAL A 161 -22.27 8.44 4.44
N LEU A 162 -22.74 7.23 4.74
CA LEU A 162 -21.93 6.08 5.16
C LEU A 162 -20.96 5.64 4.07
N LEU A 163 -21.46 5.42 2.84
CA LEU A 163 -20.62 5.12 1.70
C LEU A 163 -19.57 6.22 1.52
N THR A 164 -20.00 7.49 1.55
CA THR A 164 -19.13 8.69 1.51
C THR A 164 -18.11 8.76 2.65
N GLN A 165 -18.23 8.00 3.74
CA GLN A 165 -17.24 7.97 4.83
C GLN A 165 -16.28 6.77 4.76
N LEU A 166 -16.76 5.58 4.39
CA LEU A 166 -15.93 4.40 4.05
C LEU A 166 -14.98 4.63 2.87
N ALA A 167 -15.31 5.63 2.08
CA ALA A 167 -14.84 5.86 0.75
C ALA A 167 -13.30 6.09 0.57
N PRO A 168 -12.50 6.71 1.46
CA PRO A 168 -11.04 6.77 1.29
C PRO A 168 -10.39 5.41 1.44
N LEU A 169 -10.89 4.60 2.37
CA LEU A 169 -10.43 3.22 2.58
C LEU A 169 -10.75 2.39 1.35
N LYS A 170 -11.94 2.57 0.77
CA LYS A 170 -12.31 1.86 -0.46
C LYS A 170 -11.61 2.37 -1.72
N LEU A 171 -11.19 3.65 -1.82
CA LEU A 171 -10.27 4.10 -2.90
C LEU A 171 -9.06 3.18 -3.01
N VAL A 172 -8.30 3.05 -1.92
CA VAL A 172 -6.97 2.45 -1.91
C VAL A 172 -6.99 0.97 -1.50
N ASP A 173 -8.14 0.33 -1.70
CA ASP A 173 -8.27 -1.12 -1.61
C ASP A 173 -7.21 -1.80 -2.52
N GLY A 174 -6.67 -2.93 -2.10
CA GLY A 174 -5.49 -3.58 -2.68
C GLY A 174 -4.14 -2.83 -2.58
N ALA A 175 -4.09 -1.54 -2.18
CA ALA A 175 -2.85 -0.75 -2.28
C ALA A 175 -1.72 -1.19 -1.32
N TRP A 176 -2.01 -1.97 -0.27
CA TRP A 176 -0.99 -2.56 0.61
C TRP A 176 -0.15 -3.63 -0.09
N LEU A 177 -0.56 -4.07 -1.28
CA LEU A 177 0.17 -5.00 -2.14
C LEU A 177 0.94 -4.30 -3.25
N GLY A 178 0.68 -3.02 -3.52
CA GLY A 178 1.02 -2.35 -4.77
C GLY A 178 2.49 -2.36 -5.21
N HIS A 179 3.43 -2.72 -4.33
CA HIS A 179 4.86 -2.83 -4.66
C HIS A 179 5.50 -4.19 -4.29
N ILE A 180 4.73 -5.21 -3.86
CA ILE A 180 5.31 -6.49 -3.40
C ILE A 180 5.77 -7.43 -4.53
N HIS A 181 5.31 -7.19 -5.75
CA HIS A 181 5.54 -8.07 -6.91
C HIS A 181 6.24 -7.32 -8.06
N HIS A 182 7.27 -6.54 -7.72
CA HIS A 182 8.13 -5.88 -8.71
C HIS A 182 9.30 -6.79 -9.13
N ILE A 183 10.03 -6.41 -10.18
CA ILE A 183 11.27 -7.09 -10.60
C ILE A 183 12.41 -7.01 -9.56
N THR A 184 12.30 -6.07 -8.60
CA THR A 184 13.20 -5.94 -7.45
C THR A 184 12.90 -6.96 -6.34
N THR A 185 11.68 -7.50 -6.29
CA THR A 185 11.33 -8.59 -5.36
C THR A 185 12.22 -9.80 -5.63
N PRO A 186 12.83 -10.43 -4.60
CA PRO A 186 13.65 -11.63 -4.77
C PRO A 186 12.91 -12.69 -5.57
N PHE A 187 13.56 -13.25 -6.59
CA PHE A 187 12.91 -14.11 -7.59
C PHE A 187 12.29 -15.37 -6.96
N GLU A 188 12.88 -15.88 -5.89
CA GLU A 188 12.35 -17.00 -5.10
C GLU A 188 11.05 -16.69 -4.32
N LEU A 189 10.74 -15.41 -4.08
CA LEU A 189 9.51 -14.96 -3.41
C LEU A 189 8.39 -14.57 -4.40
N ARG A 190 8.71 -14.38 -5.69
CA ARG A 190 7.72 -14.00 -6.71
C ARG A 190 6.51 -14.95 -6.81
N PRO A 191 6.65 -16.29 -6.74
CA PRO A 191 5.49 -17.20 -6.77
C PRO A 191 4.50 -16.98 -5.62
N ILE A 192 4.97 -16.50 -4.46
CA ILE A 192 4.13 -16.14 -3.31
C ILE A 192 3.48 -14.78 -3.55
N THR A 193 4.26 -13.76 -3.92
CA THR A 193 3.72 -12.39 -4.08
C THR A 193 2.80 -12.21 -5.28
N THR A 194 2.84 -13.13 -6.25
CA THR A 194 1.85 -13.20 -7.35
C THR A 194 0.43 -13.42 -6.82
N GLN A 195 0.25 -14.20 -5.74
CA GLN A 195 -1.06 -14.75 -5.35
C GLN A 195 -2.08 -13.74 -4.80
N LEU A 196 -1.74 -12.45 -4.70
CA LEU A 196 -2.43 -11.49 -3.82
C LEU A 196 -3.11 -10.30 -4.57
N TRP A 197 -2.72 -10.03 -5.82
CA TRP A 197 -2.73 -8.68 -6.44
C TRP A 197 -4.09 -8.14 -6.98
N GLY A 198 -5.06 -7.68 -6.14
CA GLY A 198 -5.99 -6.57 -6.52
C GLY A 198 -7.41 -6.41 -5.89
N ALA A 199 -7.79 -5.14 -5.58
CA ALA A 199 -9.15 -4.63 -5.22
C ALA A 199 -9.32 -3.08 -5.49
N LEU A 200 -10.55 -2.47 -5.43
CA LEU A 200 -10.93 -1.03 -5.71
C LEU A 200 -12.41 -0.67 -5.36
N ALA A 201 -13.00 0.56 -5.17
CA ALA A 201 -12.71 2.05 -5.15
C ALA A 201 -13.85 2.75 -4.27
N SER A 202 -14.07 4.05 -3.89
CA SER A 202 -13.60 5.47 -4.08
C SER A 202 -14.14 6.42 -2.92
N THR A 203 -13.71 7.73 -2.77
CA THR A 203 -13.41 8.71 -1.61
C THR A 203 -14.45 9.51 -0.70
N MET A 204 -14.23 9.68 0.65
CA MET A 204 -14.54 10.88 1.55
C MET A 204 -14.31 10.82 3.12
N LYS A 205 -15.27 11.04 4.06
CA LYS A 205 -15.01 11.78 5.36
C LYS A 205 -15.11 11.05 6.74
N SER A 206 -14.35 9.97 7.04
CA SER A 206 -14.21 9.43 8.43
C SER A 206 -12.75 9.43 8.93
N LEU A 207 -12.48 9.68 10.22
CA LEU A 207 -11.12 9.63 10.78
C LEU A 207 -10.56 8.20 10.78
N GLY A 208 -11.36 7.20 11.17
CA GLY A 208 -10.98 5.79 11.06
C GLY A 208 -10.69 5.39 9.61
N ALA A 209 -11.52 5.81 8.67
CA ALA A 209 -11.34 5.52 7.25
C ALA A 209 -10.09 6.22 6.65
N TRP A 210 -9.81 7.49 7.01
CA TRP A 210 -8.57 8.17 6.61
C TRP A 210 -7.33 7.53 7.24
N LYS A 211 -7.38 7.11 8.52
CA LYS A 211 -6.28 6.37 9.17
C LYS A 211 -6.01 5.06 8.42
N ALA A 212 -7.05 4.26 8.19
CA ALA A 212 -6.94 2.95 7.53
C ALA A 212 -6.46 3.06 6.07
N ALA A 213 -7.02 3.98 5.29
CA ALA A 213 -6.59 4.27 3.91
C ALA A 213 -5.11 4.67 3.84
N VAL A 214 -4.64 5.51 4.78
CA VAL A 214 -3.22 5.84 4.89
C VAL A 214 -2.40 4.59 5.21
N VAL A 215 -2.83 3.68 6.11
CA VAL A 215 -2.05 2.46 6.39
C VAL A 215 -1.92 1.56 5.16
N GLN A 216 -2.97 1.43 4.34
CA GLN A 216 -2.90 0.65 3.10
C GLN A 216 -1.84 1.20 2.14
N LEU A 217 -1.78 2.53 1.98
CA LEU A 217 -0.72 3.19 1.21
C LEU A 217 0.67 3.07 1.85
N LEU A 218 0.78 3.08 3.19
CA LEU A 218 2.06 2.97 3.90
C LEU A 218 2.66 1.56 3.84
N ALA A 219 1.82 0.52 3.95
CA ALA A 219 2.26 -0.86 4.09
C ALA A 219 3.07 -1.32 2.87
N SER A 220 2.66 -0.93 1.65
CA SER A 220 3.36 -1.33 0.43
C SER A 220 4.62 -0.53 0.12
N LEU A 221 4.94 0.57 0.81
CA LEU A 221 6.13 1.38 0.49
C LEU A 221 7.46 0.71 0.84
N PHE A 222 7.45 -0.29 1.72
CA PHE A 222 8.64 -0.86 2.32
C PHE A 222 8.65 -2.41 2.27
N PRO A 223 8.39 -3.04 1.10
CA PRO A 223 8.19 -4.49 1.01
C PRO A 223 9.44 -5.26 1.44
N ASP A 224 10.64 -4.78 1.05
CA ASP A 224 11.94 -5.34 1.46
C ASP A 224 12.10 -5.46 2.98
N GLU A 225 11.50 -4.56 3.75
CA GLU A 225 11.60 -4.55 5.21
C GLU A 225 10.38 -5.18 5.88
N PHE A 226 9.17 -5.08 5.31
CA PHE A 226 7.89 -5.39 5.98
C PHE A 226 7.00 -6.44 5.27
N LEU A 227 7.50 -7.22 4.29
CA LEU A 227 6.71 -8.26 3.60
C LEU A 227 5.89 -9.19 4.54
N PRO A 228 6.43 -9.73 5.66
CA PRO A 228 5.64 -10.47 6.66
C PRO A 228 4.44 -9.70 7.21
N GLU A 229 4.60 -8.42 7.58
CA GLU A 229 3.51 -7.56 8.05
C GLU A 229 2.48 -7.30 6.94
N ILE A 230 2.90 -7.22 5.67
CA ILE A 230 1.99 -7.08 4.52
C ILE A 230 1.17 -8.37 4.33
N LEU A 231 1.81 -9.55 4.39
CA LEU A 231 1.12 -10.85 4.33
C LEU A 231 0.10 -11.00 5.47
N GLY A 232 0.46 -10.57 6.68
CA GLY A 232 -0.45 -10.54 7.83
C GLY A 232 -1.62 -9.58 7.67
N TYR A 233 -1.36 -8.37 7.16
CA TYR A 233 -2.41 -7.39 6.88
C TYR A 233 -3.43 -7.95 5.87
N ASN A 234 -2.93 -8.63 4.83
CA ASN A 234 -3.72 -9.28 3.79
C ASN A 234 -4.54 -10.45 4.33
N LEU A 235 -3.95 -11.31 5.17
CA LEU A 235 -4.62 -12.46 5.80
C LEU A 235 -5.87 -12.05 6.60
N HIS A 236 -5.85 -10.89 7.26
CA HIS A 236 -7.04 -10.32 7.88
C HIS A 236 -7.98 -9.66 6.85
N PHE A 237 -7.43 -8.86 5.92
CA PHE A 237 -8.24 -8.00 5.06
C PHE A 237 -9.09 -8.76 4.04
N GLU A 238 -8.54 -9.83 3.45
CA GLU A 238 -9.28 -10.73 2.54
C GLU A 238 -10.25 -11.67 3.29
N GLY A 239 -10.40 -11.51 4.62
CA GLY A 239 -11.35 -12.24 5.43
C GLY A 239 -12.76 -11.64 5.37
N LEU A 240 -13.76 -12.47 5.06
CA LEU A 240 -15.15 -12.03 5.03
C LEU A 240 -15.57 -11.45 6.39
N ASN A 241 -16.11 -10.23 6.37
CA ASN A 241 -16.54 -9.47 7.54
C ASN A 241 -18.06 -9.20 7.52
N LEU A 242 -18.64 -9.05 8.72
CA LEU A 242 -20.09 -8.88 8.91
C LEU A 242 -20.61 -7.61 8.25
N GLU A 243 -19.82 -6.54 8.30
CA GLU A 243 -20.14 -5.23 7.74
C GLU A 243 -20.38 -5.32 6.23
N THR A 244 -19.52 -6.03 5.50
CA THR A 244 -19.68 -6.26 4.06
C THR A 244 -20.93 -7.09 3.76
N MET A 245 -21.24 -8.12 4.56
CA MET A 245 -22.49 -8.89 4.39
C MET A 245 -23.74 -8.04 4.63
N VAL A 246 -23.74 -7.21 5.68
CA VAL A 246 -24.87 -6.31 6.01
C VAL A 246 -25.03 -5.22 4.95
N LEU A 247 -23.96 -4.53 4.57
CA LEU A 247 -23.96 -3.51 3.52
C LEU A 247 -24.45 -4.08 2.18
N SER A 248 -24.01 -5.28 1.80
CA SER A 248 -24.44 -5.92 0.55
C SER A 248 -25.97 -6.02 0.42
N ARG A 249 -26.68 -6.16 1.55
CA ARG A 249 -28.14 -6.25 1.61
C ARG A 249 -28.81 -4.89 1.86
N GLU A 250 -28.34 -4.09 2.82
CA GLU A 250 -28.99 -2.81 3.15
C GLU A 250 -28.96 -1.83 1.96
N ILE A 251 -27.85 -1.80 1.21
CA ILE A 251 -27.69 -0.99 0.00
C ILE A 251 -28.66 -1.45 -1.13
N GLN A 252 -28.87 -2.76 -1.32
CA GLN A 252 -29.90 -3.30 -2.23
C GLN A 252 -31.33 -2.94 -1.81
N GLU A 253 -31.63 -3.02 -0.50
CA GLU A 253 -32.95 -2.67 0.04
C GLU A 253 -33.27 -1.19 -0.25
N LEU A 254 -32.28 -0.31 -0.07
CA LEU A 254 -32.34 1.14 -0.29
C LEU A 254 -32.25 1.59 -1.77
N LYS A 255 -32.22 0.64 -2.71
CA LYS A 255 -32.17 0.86 -4.16
C LYS A 255 -30.93 1.64 -4.60
N LEU A 256 -29.81 1.37 -3.95
CA LEU A 256 -28.47 1.78 -4.35
C LEU A 256 -27.75 0.58 -4.99
N ASP A 257 -26.64 0.83 -5.67
CA ASP A 257 -25.83 -0.25 -6.25
C ASP A 257 -24.92 -0.85 -5.15
N ALA A 258 -24.98 -2.17 -5.01
CA ALA A 258 -24.24 -2.95 -4.04
C ALA A 258 -23.20 -3.87 -4.68
N GLN A 259 -22.95 -3.78 -6.00
CA GLN A 259 -22.11 -4.73 -6.75
C GLN A 259 -20.73 -4.94 -6.12
N TYR A 260 -20.08 -3.88 -5.62
CA TYR A 260 -18.81 -3.98 -4.90
C TYR A 260 -18.87 -4.92 -3.68
N PHE A 261 -19.85 -4.74 -2.79
CA PHE A 261 -20.00 -5.56 -1.58
C PHE A 261 -20.46 -6.99 -1.90
N LEU A 262 -21.38 -7.13 -2.88
CA LEU A 262 -21.87 -8.43 -3.33
C LEU A 262 -20.77 -9.30 -3.96
N LEU A 263 -19.77 -8.68 -4.59
CA LEU A 263 -18.60 -9.39 -5.11
C LEU A 263 -17.80 -10.01 -3.96
N HIS A 264 -17.38 -9.20 -2.99
CA HIS A 264 -16.58 -9.58 -1.82
C HIS A 264 -17.24 -10.71 -0.99
N VAL A 265 -18.56 -10.67 -0.78
CA VAL A 265 -19.34 -11.79 -0.18
C VAL A 265 -19.14 -13.15 -0.87
N SER A 266 -18.71 -13.17 -2.14
CA SER A 266 -18.40 -14.39 -2.90
C SER A 266 -16.91 -14.67 -3.11
N ILE A 267 -16.08 -13.64 -3.35
CA ILE A 267 -14.64 -13.84 -3.62
C ILE A 267 -13.80 -14.00 -2.35
N ASP A 268 -14.25 -13.49 -1.19
CA ASP A 268 -13.50 -13.55 0.09
C ASP A 268 -13.72 -14.90 0.84
N ASN A 269 -14.17 -15.94 0.13
CA ASN A 269 -14.56 -17.20 0.76
C ASN A 269 -13.34 -18.00 1.26
N ALA A 270 -13.41 -18.47 2.50
CA ALA A 270 -12.39 -19.31 3.14
C ALA A 270 -12.34 -20.77 2.62
N HIS A 271 -12.49 -21.02 1.33
CA HIS A 271 -12.31 -22.36 0.74
C HIS A 271 -11.47 -22.32 -0.54
N SER A 272 -11.84 -21.45 -1.48
CA SER A 272 -11.12 -21.28 -2.75
C SER A 272 -11.06 -19.83 -3.23
N GLY A 273 -11.52 -18.90 -2.40
CA GLY A 273 -11.43 -17.45 -2.60
C GLY A 273 -10.19 -16.83 -1.92
N HIS A 274 -10.16 -15.50 -1.88
CA HIS A 274 -9.00 -14.72 -1.46
C HIS A 274 -8.54 -15.02 -0.03
N ALA A 275 -9.46 -15.23 0.92
CA ALA A 275 -9.13 -15.65 2.29
C ALA A 275 -8.24 -16.92 2.32
N MET A 276 -8.52 -17.90 1.46
CA MET A 276 -7.71 -19.11 1.35
C MET A 276 -6.39 -18.84 0.60
N MET A 277 -6.40 -18.00 -0.43
CA MET A 277 -5.17 -17.61 -1.15
C MET A 277 -4.19 -16.86 -0.24
N ALA A 278 -4.69 -15.99 0.65
CA ALA A 278 -3.90 -15.28 1.64
C ALA A 278 -3.32 -16.23 2.70
N ALA A 279 -4.10 -17.20 3.18
CA ALA A 279 -3.62 -18.25 4.07
C ALA A 279 -2.54 -19.12 3.41
N HIS A 280 -2.75 -19.52 2.16
CA HIS A 280 -1.79 -20.29 1.37
C HIS A 280 -0.46 -19.55 1.18
N ALA A 281 -0.50 -18.27 0.79
CA ALA A 281 0.69 -17.43 0.64
C ALA A 281 1.48 -17.28 1.96
N VAL A 282 0.79 -17.17 3.10
CA VAL A 282 1.40 -17.19 4.44
C VAL A 282 2.07 -18.55 4.73
N THR A 283 1.38 -19.66 4.43
CA THR A 283 1.89 -21.03 4.60
C THR A 283 3.13 -21.31 3.75
N GLU A 284 3.13 -20.93 2.48
CA GLU A 284 4.29 -21.08 1.60
C GLU A 284 5.46 -20.21 2.05
N TYR A 285 5.21 -18.94 2.42
CA TYR A 285 6.25 -18.05 2.91
C TYR A 285 6.93 -18.59 4.18
N LEU A 286 6.15 -19.02 5.17
CA LEU A 286 6.69 -19.58 6.41
C LEU A 286 7.41 -20.90 6.18
N SER A 287 6.99 -21.69 5.19
CA SER A 287 7.68 -22.91 4.77
C SER A 287 9.00 -22.62 4.07
N HIS A 288 9.06 -21.59 3.22
CA HIS A 288 10.28 -21.10 2.56
C HIS A 288 11.31 -20.61 3.57
N ILE A 289 10.92 -19.73 4.50
CA ILE A 289 11.78 -19.23 5.57
C ILE A 289 12.24 -20.38 6.48
N ARG A 290 11.33 -21.30 6.89
CA ARG A 290 11.68 -22.46 7.72
C ARG A 290 12.68 -23.40 7.04
N LYS A 291 12.63 -23.52 5.71
CA LYS A 291 13.52 -24.35 4.89
C LYS A 291 14.90 -23.73 4.68
N ASN A 292 14.97 -22.41 4.45
CA ASN A 292 16.20 -21.74 4.02
C ASN A 292 16.93 -21.00 5.16
N GLU A 293 16.21 -20.49 6.15
CA GLU A 293 16.72 -19.72 7.30
C GLU A 293 16.48 -20.43 8.65
N GLY A 294 15.60 -21.44 8.67
CA GLY A 294 15.36 -22.30 9.83
C GLY A 294 14.21 -21.86 10.74
N SER A 295 13.88 -22.71 11.71
CA SER A 295 12.69 -22.54 12.56
C SER A 295 12.66 -21.26 13.41
N HIS A 296 13.82 -20.70 13.78
CA HIS A 296 13.87 -19.44 14.52
C HIS A 296 13.43 -18.26 13.65
N ALA A 297 14.00 -18.14 12.44
CA ALA A 297 13.59 -17.13 11.46
C ALA A 297 12.10 -17.26 11.09
N ALA A 298 11.61 -18.49 10.92
CA ALA A 298 10.19 -18.75 10.66
C ALA A 298 9.27 -18.32 11.82
N ASN A 299 9.68 -18.49 13.07
CA ASN A 299 8.91 -18.03 14.22
C ASN A 299 8.92 -16.49 14.34
N THR A 300 10.06 -15.84 14.06
CA THR A 300 10.16 -14.37 13.97
C THR A 300 9.29 -13.82 12.84
N ALA A 301 9.29 -14.47 11.67
CA ALA A 301 8.41 -14.16 10.55
C ALA A 301 6.92 -14.34 10.91
N TRP A 302 6.56 -15.40 11.64
CA TRP A 302 5.18 -15.63 12.09
C TRP A 302 4.66 -14.51 12.99
N LYS A 303 5.44 -14.09 14.00
CA LYS A 303 5.06 -12.96 14.85
C LYS A 303 4.87 -11.66 14.06
N ARG A 304 5.66 -11.45 13.00
CA ARG A 304 5.52 -10.28 12.13
C ARG A 304 4.24 -10.33 11.28
N ILE A 305 3.85 -11.51 10.81
CA ILE A 305 2.53 -11.75 10.20
C ILE A 305 1.41 -11.48 11.21
N GLN A 306 1.53 -11.95 12.45
CA GLN A 306 0.56 -11.61 13.50
C GLN A 306 0.49 -10.09 13.76
N ALA A 307 1.60 -9.35 13.76
CA ALA A 307 1.59 -7.89 13.91
C ALA A 307 0.89 -7.17 12.76
N GLY A 308 1.10 -7.61 11.52
CA GLY A 308 0.38 -7.12 10.34
C GLY A 308 -1.13 -7.38 10.40
N TYR A 309 -1.51 -8.58 10.84
CA TYR A 309 -2.90 -8.97 11.04
C TYR A 309 -3.58 -8.09 12.10
N MET A 310 -2.95 -7.90 13.28
CA MET A 310 -3.51 -7.05 14.34
C MET A 310 -3.64 -5.58 13.91
N LEU A 311 -2.73 -5.09 13.05
CA LEU A 311 -2.81 -3.76 12.46
C LEU A 311 -4.05 -3.59 11.57
N SER A 312 -4.40 -4.60 10.78
CA SER A 312 -5.61 -4.66 9.94
C SER A 312 -6.88 -4.82 10.79
N SER A 313 -6.87 -5.73 11.77
CA SER A 313 -7.97 -6.01 12.70
C SER A 313 -8.35 -4.77 13.52
N ASN A 314 -7.39 -4.06 14.10
CA ASN A 314 -7.66 -2.81 14.83
C ASN A 314 -8.21 -1.69 13.92
N GLN A 315 -7.81 -1.62 12.65
CA GLN A 315 -8.39 -0.64 11.71
C GLN A 315 -9.86 -0.93 11.43
N SER A 316 -10.21 -2.21 11.19
CA SER A 316 -11.59 -2.63 10.98
C SER A 316 -12.47 -2.27 12.19
N ARG A 317 -12.02 -2.59 13.41
CA ARG A 317 -12.70 -2.23 14.67
C ARG A 317 -12.89 -0.71 14.83
N HIS A 318 -11.89 0.12 14.48
CA HIS A 318 -12.03 1.57 14.52
C HIS A 318 -13.05 2.10 13.49
N VAL A 319 -13.03 1.59 12.26
CA VAL A 319 -13.99 1.96 11.21
C VAL A 319 -15.41 1.52 11.58
N GLN A 320 -15.58 0.31 12.10
CA GLN A 320 -16.86 -0.20 12.63
C GLN A 320 -17.41 0.69 13.75
N ARG A 321 -16.55 1.18 14.66
CA ARG A 321 -16.94 2.12 15.73
C ARG A 321 -17.33 3.50 15.18
N ASP A 322 -16.56 4.06 14.26
CA ASP A 322 -16.90 5.31 13.56
C ASP A 322 -18.30 5.18 12.92
N ILE A 323 -18.55 4.10 12.16
CA ILE A 323 -19.84 3.83 11.51
C ILE A 323 -20.97 3.70 12.53
N SER A 324 -20.76 2.94 13.61
CA SER A 324 -21.75 2.75 14.68
C SER A 324 -22.11 4.07 15.39
N SER A 325 -21.24 5.08 15.35
CA SER A 325 -21.54 6.41 15.89
C SER A 325 -22.43 7.25 14.96
N LEU A 326 -22.49 6.92 13.65
CA LEU A 326 -23.34 7.59 12.65
C LEU A 326 -24.78 7.05 12.64
N SER A 327 -25.00 5.82 13.12
CA SER A 327 -26.32 5.20 13.28
C SER A 327 -26.92 5.38 14.68
N ALA A 328 -26.23 6.08 15.59
CA ALA A 328 -26.59 6.13 17.01
C ALA A 328 -27.61 7.21 17.41
N GLU A 329 -28.84 7.13 16.88
CA GLU A 329 -30.02 7.36 17.73
C GLU A 329 -30.63 6.01 18.13
N LYS A 330 -30.06 5.41 19.19
CA LYS A 330 -30.62 4.27 19.98
C LYS A 330 -30.53 2.86 19.38
N VAL A 331 -29.32 2.32 19.22
CA VAL A 331 -29.07 0.90 19.54
C VAL A 331 -27.80 0.76 20.39
N HIS A 332 -27.90 0.11 21.54
CA HIS A 332 -26.77 -0.13 22.45
C HIS A 332 -26.42 -1.62 22.46
N TRP A 333 -25.41 -2.00 21.69
CA TRP A 333 -24.82 -3.35 21.73
C TRP A 333 -23.67 -3.41 22.72
N ASN A 334 -23.85 -4.19 23.79
CA ASN A 334 -22.77 -4.49 24.74
C ASN A 334 -21.77 -5.48 24.13
N MET A 335 -20.76 -4.95 23.43
CA MET A 335 -19.45 -5.60 23.31
C MET A 335 -18.52 -4.98 24.35
N ALA A 336 -17.88 -5.84 25.16
CA ALA A 336 -17.16 -5.39 26.35
C ALA A 336 -15.76 -4.85 26.01
N SER A 337 -15.65 -3.52 25.91
CA SER A 337 -14.38 -2.79 25.90
C SER A 337 -14.37 -1.72 26.98
N ASP A 338 -13.77 -2.03 28.13
CA ASP A 338 -13.44 -1.06 29.17
C ASP A 338 -12.32 -0.16 28.64
N GLU A 339 -12.67 1.06 28.21
CA GLU A 339 -11.80 1.95 27.43
C GLU A 339 -10.98 2.84 28.38
N THR A 340 -9.87 2.31 28.89
CA THR A 340 -8.89 3.10 29.65
C THR A 340 -8.26 4.16 28.75
N LEU A 341 -8.83 5.35 28.78
CA LEU A 341 -8.23 6.58 28.27
C LEU A 341 -6.80 6.72 28.80
N ILE A 342 -5.81 6.52 27.93
CA ILE A 342 -4.41 6.83 28.21
C ILE A 342 -4.34 8.33 28.54
N PRO A 343 -3.74 8.75 29.67
CA PRO A 343 -3.74 10.16 30.05
C PRO A 343 -3.13 11.06 28.96
N GLU A 344 -3.88 12.06 28.50
CA GLU A 344 -3.31 13.12 27.67
C GLU A 344 -2.22 13.84 28.47
N VAL A 345 -0.95 13.64 28.11
CA VAL A 345 0.18 14.24 28.83
C VAL A 345 0.28 15.73 28.51
N ASP A 346 -0.51 16.50 29.27
CA ASP A 346 -0.29 17.86 29.78
C ASP A 346 0.06 18.98 28.79
N THR A 347 0.03 18.70 27.49
CA THR A 347 0.45 19.62 26.42
C THR A 347 -0.38 20.91 26.40
N TYR A 348 -1.65 20.84 26.82
CA TYR A 348 -2.51 22.01 27.01
C TYR A 348 -2.04 22.91 28.17
N ASN A 349 -1.61 22.32 29.29
CA ASN A 349 -1.16 23.06 30.46
C ASN A 349 0.21 23.71 30.21
N ILE A 350 1.11 23.05 29.47
CA ILE A 350 2.36 23.67 28.98
C ILE A 350 2.07 24.88 28.07
N ALA A 351 1.08 24.78 27.17
CA ALA A 351 0.68 25.89 26.30
C ALA A 351 0.13 27.08 27.10
N GLN A 352 -0.75 26.83 28.09
CA GLN A 352 -1.28 27.87 28.97
C GLN A 352 -0.19 28.50 29.85
N LEU A 353 0.70 27.69 30.42
CA LEU A 353 1.84 28.12 31.24
C LEU A 353 2.74 29.07 30.46
N LEU A 354 3.12 28.73 29.22
CA LEU A 354 3.95 29.60 28.38
C LEU A 354 3.21 30.86 27.92
N ALA A 355 1.92 30.77 27.58
CA ALA A 355 1.11 31.95 27.23
C ALA A 355 0.96 32.93 28.42
N GLY A 356 0.73 32.43 29.63
CA GLY A 356 0.64 33.24 30.85
C GLY A 356 1.96 33.97 31.17
N LYS A 357 3.11 33.33 30.94
CA LYS A 357 4.43 33.96 31.05
C LYS A 357 4.67 34.98 29.94
N ALA A 358 4.33 34.65 28.70
CA ALA A 358 4.47 35.53 27.54
C ALA A 358 3.69 36.84 27.70
N ALA A 359 2.45 36.76 28.22
CA ALA A 359 1.59 37.92 28.46
C ALA A 359 2.23 38.98 29.39
N VAL A 360 3.09 38.57 30.33
CA VAL A 360 3.81 39.48 31.23
C VAL A 360 5.25 39.76 30.81
N SER A 361 5.90 38.89 30.02
CA SER A 361 7.32 39.02 29.66
C SER A 361 7.60 39.54 28.25
N ASN A 362 6.69 39.39 27.28
CA ASN A 362 6.94 39.66 25.86
C ASN A 362 7.71 40.97 25.61
N LYS A 363 7.18 42.10 26.08
CA LYS A 363 7.76 43.44 25.84
C LYS A 363 9.15 43.63 26.48
N LEU A 364 9.54 42.79 27.43
CA LEU A 364 10.89 42.74 28.03
C LEU A 364 11.91 42.01 27.12
N HIS A 365 11.44 41.15 26.21
CA HIS A 365 12.29 40.43 25.24
C HIS A 365 12.60 41.25 23.98
N SER A 366 12.11 42.49 23.84
CA SER A 366 12.34 43.36 22.67
C SER A 366 13.82 43.64 22.36
N GLY A 367 14.69 43.60 23.37
CA GLY A 367 16.16 43.70 23.20
C GLY A 367 16.87 42.36 22.93
N CYS A 368 16.13 41.25 22.86
CA CYS A 368 16.70 39.91 22.73
C CYS A 368 16.97 39.56 21.26
N ARG A 369 18.21 39.22 20.92
CA ARG A 369 18.61 38.75 19.57
C ARG A 369 18.22 37.28 19.29
N ALA A 370 17.41 36.65 20.16
CA ALA A 370 16.92 35.30 19.97
C ALA A 370 15.83 35.26 18.89
N ARG A 371 15.77 34.15 18.15
CA ARG A 371 14.73 33.88 17.14
C ARG A 371 14.18 32.47 17.30
N ILE A 372 12.89 32.28 17.05
CA ILE A 372 12.16 31.00 17.01
C ILE A 372 11.29 31.04 15.74
N GLY A 373 11.19 29.93 14.99
CA GLY A 373 10.49 29.92 13.69
C GLY A 373 11.10 30.86 12.62
N GLY A 374 12.28 31.44 12.88
CA GLY A 374 12.84 32.55 12.10
C GLY A 374 12.34 33.94 12.53
N MET A 375 11.33 34.04 13.38
CA MET A 375 10.79 35.29 13.93
C MET A 375 11.59 35.76 15.16
N PRO A 376 11.76 37.07 15.43
CA PRO A 376 12.30 37.59 16.69
C PRO A 376 11.51 37.12 17.91
N LEU A 377 12.17 36.85 19.04
CA LEU A 377 11.53 36.24 20.22
C LEU A 377 10.33 37.04 20.76
N ALA A 378 10.37 38.37 20.78
CA ALA A 378 9.24 39.19 21.24
C ALA A 378 8.02 39.06 20.31
N GLU A 379 8.22 39.31 19.01
CA GLU A 379 7.21 39.17 17.95
C GLU A 379 6.56 37.77 17.94
N TRP A 380 7.36 36.73 18.22
CA TRP A 380 6.92 35.35 18.37
C TRP A 380 6.09 35.09 19.64
N LEU A 381 6.47 35.67 20.79
CA LEU A 381 5.69 35.60 22.02
C LEU A 381 4.35 36.36 21.90
N GLU A 382 4.28 37.40 21.07
CA GLU A 382 3.06 38.18 20.83
C GLU A 382 2.09 37.49 19.86
N SER A 383 2.60 36.98 18.74
CA SER A 383 1.79 36.41 17.66
C SER A 383 1.37 34.95 17.92
N SER A 384 2.30 34.10 18.38
CA SER A 384 2.10 32.65 18.41
C SER A 384 1.36 32.15 19.67
N LEU A 385 1.39 32.89 20.79
CA LEU A 385 0.83 32.44 22.08
C LEU A 385 -0.45 33.17 22.52
N GLY A 386 -0.87 34.23 21.83
CA GLY A 386 -2.03 35.07 22.19
C GLY A 386 -3.35 34.73 21.49
N GLN A 387 -3.43 33.58 20.80
CA GLN A 387 -4.44 33.28 19.78
C GLN A 387 -5.14 31.91 20.00
N PRO A 388 -6.16 31.51 19.21
CA PRO A 388 -6.97 30.30 19.47
C PRO A 388 -6.19 28.98 19.58
N LYS A 389 -6.86 27.96 20.16
CA LYS A 389 -6.30 26.63 20.52
C LYS A 389 -5.49 25.91 19.42
N SER A 390 -5.73 26.20 18.14
CA SER A 390 -4.92 25.69 17.03
C SER A 390 -3.52 26.30 17.01
N GLN A 391 -3.42 27.63 16.95
CA GLN A 391 -2.15 28.36 16.85
C GLN A 391 -1.24 28.15 18.08
N MET A 392 -1.82 27.94 19.26
CA MET A 392 -1.05 27.55 20.46
C MET A 392 -0.28 26.21 20.28
N ARG A 393 -0.81 25.27 19.48
CA ARG A 393 -0.10 24.01 19.15
C ARG A 393 1.03 24.24 18.15
N ASP A 394 0.84 25.17 17.21
CA ASP A 394 1.87 25.58 16.26
C ASP A 394 3.06 26.22 16.98
N ALA A 395 2.80 27.10 17.96
CA ALA A 395 3.82 27.68 18.83
C ALA A 395 4.63 26.60 19.58
N LEU A 396 3.96 25.61 20.20
CA LEU A 396 4.67 24.52 20.88
C LEU A 396 5.49 23.66 19.90
N ARG A 397 5.01 23.44 18.67
CA ARG A 397 5.79 22.76 17.62
C ARG A 397 7.08 23.52 17.31
N GLU A 398 6.99 24.82 17.03
CA GLU A 398 8.16 25.65 16.72
C GLU A 398 9.16 25.72 17.87
N LEU A 399 8.69 25.89 19.11
CA LEU A 399 9.56 25.86 20.29
C LEU A 399 10.24 24.48 20.45
N SER A 400 9.50 23.38 20.29
CA SER A 400 10.04 22.02 20.39
C SER A 400 11.11 21.68 19.33
N ASN A 401 11.09 22.38 18.20
CA ASN A 401 12.04 22.25 17.10
C ASN A 401 13.19 23.28 17.17
N ALA A 402 13.12 24.27 18.07
CA ALA A 402 14.10 25.36 18.16
C ALA A 402 15.41 24.91 18.85
N SER A 403 16.31 24.28 18.11
CA SER A 403 17.68 24.05 18.59
C SER A 403 18.45 25.38 18.71
N PRO A 404 19.24 25.65 19.78
CA PRO A 404 19.49 24.80 20.94
C PRO A 404 18.58 25.09 22.16
N TRP A 405 17.49 25.83 22.00
CA TRP A 405 16.53 26.14 23.07
C TRP A 405 15.92 24.88 23.66
N ILE A 406 15.47 23.97 22.80
CA ILE A 406 15.02 22.63 23.16
C ILE A 406 15.94 21.60 22.51
N VAL A 407 16.35 20.61 23.30
CA VAL A 407 16.99 19.36 22.86
C VAL A 407 16.03 18.25 23.29
N LYS A 408 15.32 17.67 22.32
CA LYS A 408 14.26 16.67 22.58
C LYS A 408 14.81 15.49 23.38
N GLY A 409 14.15 15.11 24.47
CA GLY A 409 14.59 14.07 25.39
C GLY A 409 15.57 14.52 26.47
N ASP A 410 16.24 15.66 26.31
CA ASP A 410 17.31 16.11 27.19
C ASP A 410 17.07 17.54 27.73
N PRO A 411 16.41 17.66 28.91
CA PRO A 411 16.19 18.95 29.57
C PRO A 411 17.49 19.65 29.98
N GLU A 412 18.58 18.93 30.23
CA GLU A 412 19.82 19.52 30.75
C GLU A 412 20.68 20.13 29.63
N ARG A 413 20.65 19.54 28.44
CA ARG A 413 21.23 20.16 27.22
C ARG A 413 20.33 21.25 26.65
N SER A 414 19.02 21.19 26.85
CA SER A 414 18.08 22.25 26.44
C SER A 414 18.45 23.61 27.03
N ARG A 415 18.72 24.61 26.18
CA ARG A 415 19.11 25.95 26.65
C ARG A 415 18.00 26.64 27.46
N LEU A 416 16.73 26.40 27.17
CA LEU A 416 15.61 26.98 27.92
C LEU A 416 15.72 26.67 29.42
N ILE A 417 15.88 25.40 29.78
CA ILE A 417 16.04 24.96 31.17
C ILE A 417 17.31 25.53 31.81
N ARG A 418 18.42 25.62 31.06
CA ARG A 418 19.67 26.22 31.55
C ARG A 418 19.55 27.72 31.84
N GLU A 419 18.81 28.48 31.03
CA GLU A 419 18.55 29.91 31.28
C GLU A 419 17.58 30.13 32.47
N LEU A 420 16.79 29.12 32.85
CA LEU A 420 15.87 29.15 34.01
C LEU A 420 16.52 28.73 35.34
N LYS A 421 17.65 28.02 35.31
CA LYS A 421 18.39 27.59 36.50
C LYS A 421 19.24 28.72 37.10
N VAL A 422 19.78 28.49 38.31
CA VAL A 422 20.70 29.41 39.00
C VAL A 422 21.86 29.78 38.07
N GLY A 423 22.07 31.09 37.85
CA GLY A 423 23.07 31.63 36.93
C GLY A 423 22.59 31.86 35.49
N GLY A 424 21.40 31.37 35.13
CA GLY A 424 20.74 31.68 33.85
C GLY A 424 20.02 33.03 33.86
N LYS A 425 19.78 33.62 32.68
CA LYS A 425 19.22 34.98 32.55
C LYS A 425 17.72 35.09 32.87
N MET A 426 17.04 33.97 33.04
CA MET A 426 15.61 33.86 33.37
C MET A 426 15.42 33.20 34.74
N PHE A 427 16.47 33.11 35.56
CA PHE A 427 16.39 32.56 36.92
C PHE A 427 15.31 33.26 37.75
N GLY A 428 14.43 32.47 38.37
CA GLY A 428 13.31 32.95 39.19
C GLY A 428 12.06 33.40 38.41
N ALA A 429 12.08 33.43 37.07
CA ALA A 429 10.87 33.76 36.28
C ALA A 429 9.81 32.63 36.27
N PHE A 430 10.23 31.41 36.61
CA PHE A 430 9.39 30.21 36.69
C PHE A 430 9.60 29.55 38.06
N THR A 431 8.52 29.02 38.64
CA THR A 431 8.53 28.26 39.88
C THR A 431 9.14 26.86 39.68
N VAL A 432 9.53 26.20 40.77
CA VAL A 432 10.06 24.82 40.73
C VAL A 432 9.07 23.86 40.05
N GLY A 433 7.77 24.00 40.33
CA GLY A 433 6.73 23.19 39.69
C GLY A 433 6.66 23.42 38.18
N GLU A 434 6.61 24.68 37.72
CA GLU A 434 6.57 25.02 36.29
C GLU A 434 7.82 24.53 35.53
N ILE A 435 9.00 24.60 36.16
CA ILE A 435 10.25 24.07 35.60
C ILE A 435 10.18 22.54 35.45
N GLU A 436 9.63 21.82 36.44
CA GLU A 436 9.50 20.37 36.36
C GLU A 436 8.51 19.92 35.28
N HIS A 437 7.40 20.64 35.10
CA HIS A 437 6.46 20.40 33.99
C HIS A 437 7.16 20.62 32.63
N LEU A 438 7.94 21.69 32.47
CA LEU A 438 8.73 21.93 31.26
C LEU A 438 9.80 20.85 31.01
N LYS A 439 10.46 20.32 32.04
CA LYS A 439 11.37 19.17 31.89
C LYS A 439 10.63 17.92 31.44
N ASN A 440 9.51 17.57 32.08
CA ASN A 440 8.73 16.38 31.76
C ASN A 440 8.20 16.45 30.32
N TRP A 441 7.75 17.63 29.89
CA TRP A 441 7.45 17.91 28.49
C TRP A 441 8.67 17.63 27.60
N ILE A 442 9.84 18.23 27.86
CA ILE A 442 11.06 18.02 27.06
C ILE A 442 11.49 16.54 27.00
N ILE A 443 11.39 15.79 28.10
CA ILE A 443 11.67 14.35 28.14
C ILE A 443 10.74 13.61 27.16
N SER A 444 9.43 13.89 27.20
CA SER A 444 8.47 13.25 26.30
C SER A 444 8.81 13.48 24.82
N LEU A 445 9.33 14.66 24.45
CA LEU A 445 9.69 14.99 23.06
C LEU A 445 10.73 14.01 22.46
N GLY A 446 11.59 13.41 23.28
CA GLY A 446 12.66 12.50 22.84
C GLY A 446 12.32 11.02 22.92
N GLN A 447 11.15 10.64 23.46
CA GLN A 447 10.72 9.25 23.54
C GLN A 447 10.35 8.72 22.14
N ASN A 448 11.34 8.38 21.30
CA ASN A 448 11.16 7.61 20.06
C ASN A 448 11.31 6.11 20.35
N GLU A 449 12.37 5.72 21.06
CA GLU A 449 12.73 4.32 21.40
C GLU A 449 11.57 3.56 22.07
N GLN A 450 10.79 4.24 22.91
CA GLN A 450 9.64 3.67 23.61
C GLN A 450 8.39 3.49 22.72
N ARG A 451 8.25 4.23 21.60
CA ARG A 451 7.05 4.15 20.74
C ARG A 451 6.93 2.83 20.02
N HIS A 452 8.05 2.35 19.48
CA HIS A 452 8.08 1.13 18.65
C HIS A 452 8.43 -0.11 19.48
N LYS A 453 8.72 0.06 20.78
CA LYS A 453 9.16 -1.00 21.68
C LYS A 453 8.21 -2.19 21.74
N ALA A 454 6.89 -1.98 21.78
CA ALA A 454 5.95 -3.11 21.83
C ALA A 454 6.03 -3.99 20.56
N TYR A 455 6.23 -3.40 19.39
CA TYR A 455 6.46 -4.14 18.14
C TYR A 455 7.84 -4.83 18.11
N TRP A 456 8.92 -4.15 18.51
CA TRP A 456 10.27 -4.73 18.54
C TRP A 456 10.37 -5.88 19.57
N ASP A 457 9.92 -5.66 20.81
CA ASP A 457 9.86 -6.67 21.88
C ASP A 457 9.01 -7.88 21.46
N PHE A 458 7.83 -7.65 20.85
CA PHE A 458 6.95 -8.72 20.41
C PHE A 458 7.60 -9.56 19.31
N THR A 459 8.05 -8.92 18.22
CA THR A 459 8.65 -9.61 17.08
C THR A 459 10.03 -10.22 17.37
N GLY A 460 10.72 -9.74 18.40
CA GLY A 460 12.07 -10.20 18.75
C GLY A 460 13.17 -9.63 17.86
N ARG A 461 12.91 -8.52 17.15
CA ARG A 461 13.87 -7.81 16.29
C ARG A 461 14.49 -6.61 17.01
N SER A 462 15.73 -6.29 16.69
CA SER A 462 16.42 -5.06 17.07
C SER A 462 16.05 -3.90 16.13
N GLN A 463 16.05 -2.67 16.64
CA GLN A 463 16.00 -1.46 15.80
C GLN A 463 17.27 -1.30 14.91
N ASP A 464 18.33 -2.04 15.23
CA ASP A 464 19.55 -2.13 14.41
C ASP A 464 19.56 -3.32 13.44
N ASP A 465 18.51 -4.15 13.37
CA ASP A 465 18.29 -5.14 12.30
C ASP A 465 17.85 -4.46 10.99
N ARG A 466 18.50 -3.34 10.66
CA ARG A 466 18.25 -2.55 9.46
C ARG A 466 18.77 -3.32 8.27
N PHE A 467 17.83 -3.82 7.47
CA PHE A 467 18.11 -4.20 6.08
C PHE A 467 18.79 -3.03 5.37
N GLY A 468 19.59 -3.34 4.34
CA GLY A 468 20.27 -2.32 3.54
C GLY A 468 19.27 -1.30 2.96
N PRO A 469 19.73 -0.09 2.55
CA PRO A 469 18.84 0.96 2.05
C PRO A 469 17.88 0.40 1.01
N THR A 470 16.59 0.57 1.27
CA THR A 470 15.45 -0.03 0.54
C THR A 470 15.67 0.07 -0.98
N SER A 471 15.36 -1.00 -1.72
CA SER A 471 15.71 -1.16 -3.13
C SER A 471 14.91 -0.28 -4.12
N LEU A 472 14.34 0.81 -3.62
CA LEU A 472 14.02 2.02 -4.39
C LEU A 472 15.33 2.72 -4.80
N VAL A 473 16.14 2.05 -5.61
CA VAL A 473 17.53 2.41 -5.91
C VAL A 473 17.62 3.75 -6.63
N THR A 474 18.10 4.75 -5.88
CA THR A 474 18.77 6.00 -6.28
C THR A 474 18.36 6.66 -7.60
N THR A 475 17.71 7.81 -7.48
CA THR A 475 17.43 8.75 -8.58
C THR A 475 18.69 9.23 -9.31
N ARG A 476 19.03 8.60 -10.44
CA ARG A 476 19.89 9.15 -11.49
C ARG A 476 19.24 8.96 -12.86
N SER A 477 18.37 9.89 -13.25
CA SER A 477 17.72 9.90 -14.56
C SER A 477 18.76 10.06 -15.70
N PRO A 478 18.97 9.05 -16.57
CA PRO A 478 19.91 9.15 -17.69
C PRO A 478 19.27 9.79 -18.93
N SER A 479 18.26 10.63 -18.75
CA SER A 479 17.28 11.03 -19.77
C SER A 479 17.72 12.21 -20.66
N ALA A 480 19.01 12.52 -20.72
CA ALA A 480 19.52 13.80 -21.25
C ALA A 480 20.18 13.74 -22.64
N SER A 481 20.48 12.55 -23.19
CA SER A 481 21.48 12.41 -24.27
C SER A 481 21.10 11.54 -25.47
N ILE A 482 19.93 10.91 -25.51
CA ILE A 482 19.51 10.09 -26.66
C ILE A 482 18.66 10.95 -27.63
N PRO A 483 19.04 11.06 -28.93
CA PRO A 483 18.34 11.91 -29.88
C PRO A 483 16.94 11.36 -30.22
N PHE A 484 15.95 12.26 -30.27
CA PHE A 484 14.56 11.96 -30.61
C PHE A 484 14.23 12.51 -32.00
N SER A 485 13.56 11.72 -32.85
CA SER A 485 13.07 12.18 -34.16
C SER A 485 11.58 12.53 -34.06
N ALA A 486 11.26 13.82 -34.13
CA ALA A 486 9.89 14.31 -34.00
C ALA A 486 8.97 13.95 -35.20
N ASP A 487 9.56 13.51 -36.32
CA ASP A 487 8.86 13.31 -37.59
C ASP A 487 8.28 11.89 -37.78
N LEU A 488 8.61 10.94 -36.89
CA LEU A 488 8.05 9.59 -36.97
C LEU A 488 6.59 9.59 -36.51
N THR A 489 5.72 9.02 -37.33
CA THR A 489 4.33 8.71 -36.98
C THR A 489 4.18 7.19 -36.87
N LEU A 490 3.53 6.71 -35.80
CA LEU A 490 3.28 5.28 -35.59
C LEU A 490 1.87 4.92 -36.06
N ASP A 491 1.78 4.04 -37.05
CA ASP A 491 0.54 3.43 -37.52
C ASP A 491 0.34 2.00 -36.98
N GLU A 492 -0.82 1.40 -37.28
CA GLU A 492 -1.21 0.07 -36.83
C GLU A 492 -0.33 -1.09 -37.38
N SER A 493 0.58 -0.81 -38.33
CA SER A 493 1.54 -1.82 -38.79
C SER A 493 2.55 -2.21 -37.70
N VAL A 494 2.77 -1.34 -36.69
CA VAL A 494 3.66 -1.58 -35.55
C VAL A 494 3.34 -2.88 -34.79
N PHE A 495 2.07 -3.28 -34.76
CA PHE A 495 1.58 -4.52 -34.14
C PHE A 495 1.64 -5.75 -35.07
N LYS A 496 1.69 -5.54 -36.39
CA LYS A 496 1.74 -6.60 -37.42
C LYS A 496 3.18 -6.95 -37.80
N ALA A 497 4.08 -5.98 -37.68
CA ALA A 497 5.52 -6.12 -37.82
C ALA A 497 6.21 -5.46 -36.62
N PRO A 498 6.18 -6.08 -35.42
CA PRO A 498 7.15 -5.81 -34.37
C PRO A 498 8.53 -6.26 -34.89
N LEU A 499 9.13 -5.37 -35.69
CA LEU A 499 10.34 -5.40 -36.55
C LEU A 499 10.75 -6.72 -37.23
N GLN A 500 11.79 -6.61 -38.04
CA GLN A 500 12.45 -7.70 -38.78
C GLN A 500 13.36 -8.53 -37.85
N TYR A 501 12.96 -8.79 -36.60
CA TYR A 501 13.87 -9.34 -35.59
C TYR A 501 14.39 -10.73 -35.96
N ARG A 502 15.72 -10.83 -35.98
CA ARG A 502 16.48 -12.08 -36.16
C ARG A 502 16.43 -12.90 -34.85
N PRO A 503 16.51 -14.24 -34.90
CA PRO A 503 16.72 -15.05 -33.69
C PRO A 503 18.01 -14.62 -32.97
N ILE A 504 17.94 -14.49 -31.65
CA ILE A 504 19.07 -14.14 -30.77
C ILE A 504 20.08 -15.31 -30.76
N LYS A 505 21.38 -15.00 -30.96
CA LYS A 505 22.48 -15.97 -30.88
C LYS A 505 22.86 -16.23 -29.41
N SER A 506 23.45 -17.39 -29.11
CA SER A 506 23.98 -17.70 -27.77
C SER A 506 25.08 -16.73 -27.29
N SER A 507 25.84 -16.12 -28.21
CA SER A 507 26.80 -15.06 -27.90
C SER A 507 26.15 -13.82 -27.27
N ASP A 508 24.99 -13.44 -27.78
CA ASP A 508 24.36 -12.15 -27.55
C ASP A 508 23.53 -12.15 -26.24
N CYS A 509 23.33 -13.34 -25.66
CA CYS A 509 22.55 -13.56 -24.44
C CYS A 509 23.03 -12.70 -23.26
N LYS A 510 24.35 -12.49 -23.11
CA LYS A 510 24.91 -11.64 -22.05
C LYS A 510 24.53 -10.16 -22.17
N ILE A 511 24.22 -9.70 -23.38
CA ILE A 511 23.88 -8.30 -23.68
C ILE A 511 22.36 -8.08 -23.55
N ILE A 512 21.56 -9.05 -24.00
CA ILE A 512 20.09 -8.98 -23.94
C ILE A 512 19.51 -9.30 -22.56
N LEU A 513 20.18 -10.10 -21.71
CA LEU A 513 19.63 -10.49 -20.41
C LEU A 513 19.35 -9.30 -19.46
N PRO A 514 20.21 -8.29 -19.30
CA PRO A 514 19.87 -7.08 -18.53
C PRO A 514 18.60 -6.38 -19.01
N LEU A 515 18.43 -6.27 -20.34
CA LEU A 515 17.22 -5.69 -20.94
C LEU A 515 16.00 -6.61 -20.82
N TRP A 516 16.21 -7.93 -20.79
CA TRP A 516 15.15 -8.91 -20.54
C TRP A 516 14.52 -8.70 -19.18
N PHE A 517 15.31 -8.66 -18.10
CA PHE A 517 14.76 -8.44 -16.77
C PHE A 517 14.26 -6.99 -16.61
N ALA A 518 14.99 -5.99 -17.11
CA ALA A 518 14.61 -4.59 -16.90
C ALA A 518 13.32 -4.15 -17.64
N HIS A 519 12.93 -4.76 -18.76
CA HIS A 519 11.67 -4.34 -19.42
C HIS A 519 10.41 -4.83 -18.71
N ILE A 520 10.51 -5.86 -17.86
CA ILE A 520 9.38 -6.36 -17.06
C ILE A 520 8.89 -5.26 -16.11
N SER A 521 9.80 -4.42 -15.58
CA SER A 521 9.44 -3.34 -14.65
C SER A 521 8.58 -2.22 -15.25
N LEU A 522 8.52 -2.10 -16.58
CA LEU A 522 8.03 -0.89 -17.26
C LEU A 522 6.63 -0.44 -16.84
N LEU A 523 5.75 -1.38 -16.48
CA LEU A 523 4.37 -1.10 -16.11
C LEU A 523 3.99 -1.49 -14.68
N GLU A 524 4.86 -2.18 -13.92
CA GLU A 524 4.53 -2.74 -12.60
C GLU A 524 4.10 -1.64 -11.62
N SER A 525 4.91 -0.57 -11.52
CA SER A 525 4.64 0.58 -10.64
C SER A 525 3.38 1.38 -11.00
N VAL A 526 2.77 1.17 -12.18
CA VAL A 526 1.61 1.95 -12.65
C VAL A 526 0.35 1.58 -11.86
N VAL A 527 0.22 0.31 -11.45
CA VAL A 527 -0.97 -0.20 -10.74
C VAL A 527 -0.85 -0.09 -9.21
N SER A 528 0.32 0.32 -8.68
CA SER A 528 0.64 0.31 -7.23
C SER A 528 -0.30 1.12 -6.33
N ILE A 529 -0.96 2.14 -6.91
CA ILE A 529 -2.09 2.84 -6.28
C ILE A 529 -3.26 2.64 -7.24
N PRO A 530 -4.08 1.58 -7.06
CA PRO A 530 -4.90 1.08 -8.16
C PRO A 530 -6.01 2.04 -8.60
N THR A 531 -6.32 3.09 -7.82
CA THR A 531 -7.25 4.17 -8.20
C THR A 531 -6.87 4.81 -9.53
N ARG A 532 -5.57 4.86 -9.83
CA ARG A 532 -5.01 5.39 -11.08
C ARG A 532 -5.34 4.55 -12.30
N VAL A 533 -5.59 3.26 -12.10
CA VAL A 533 -5.90 2.28 -13.16
C VAL A 533 -7.38 1.87 -13.19
N ALA A 534 -8.24 2.60 -12.47
CA ALA A 534 -9.70 2.57 -12.58
C ALA A 534 -10.22 3.21 -13.91
N SER A 535 -9.61 2.87 -15.04
CA SER A 535 -9.90 3.38 -16.38
C SER A 535 -9.71 2.29 -17.44
N GLU A 536 -10.17 2.50 -18.67
CA GLU A 536 -10.01 1.52 -19.75
C GLU A 536 -8.52 1.24 -20.08
N LEU A 537 -7.71 2.31 -20.09
CA LEU A 537 -6.25 2.23 -20.22
C LEU A 537 -5.62 1.47 -19.04
N GLY A 538 -6.04 1.78 -17.81
CA GLY A 538 -5.56 1.10 -16.62
C GLY A 538 -5.91 -0.38 -16.60
N ALA A 539 -7.14 -0.74 -17.00
CA ALA A 539 -7.56 -2.12 -17.17
C ALA A 539 -6.77 -2.85 -18.26
N ALA A 540 -6.37 -2.17 -19.35
CA ALA A 540 -5.46 -2.74 -20.35
C ALA A 540 -4.06 -3.02 -19.76
N ILE A 541 -3.54 -2.12 -18.91
CA ILE A 541 -2.26 -2.31 -18.21
C ILE A 541 -2.33 -3.49 -17.22
N ILE A 542 -3.41 -3.60 -16.43
CA ILE A 542 -3.63 -4.74 -15.53
C ILE A 542 -3.67 -6.06 -16.33
N ARG A 543 -4.34 -6.11 -17.49
CA ARG A 543 -4.36 -7.30 -18.36
C ARG A 543 -3.00 -7.62 -18.97
N ALA A 544 -2.18 -6.60 -19.30
CA ALA A 544 -0.81 -6.80 -19.76
C ALA A 544 0.07 -7.41 -18.66
N LEU A 545 0.06 -6.84 -17.45
CA LEU A 545 0.78 -7.39 -16.30
C LEU A 545 0.29 -8.80 -15.94
N ARG A 546 -1.03 -9.04 -15.95
CA ARG A 546 -1.61 -10.38 -15.75
C ARG A 546 -1.17 -11.38 -16.81
N ALA A 547 -0.89 -10.94 -18.04
CA ALA A 547 -0.26 -11.78 -19.06
C ALA A 547 1.22 -12.04 -18.74
N GLN A 548 2.02 -11.01 -18.42
CA GLN A 548 3.44 -11.15 -18.07
C GLN A 548 3.69 -12.10 -16.89
N TYR A 549 2.81 -12.06 -15.88
CA TYR A 549 2.80 -12.95 -14.71
C TYR A 549 2.01 -14.27 -14.94
N ASN A 550 1.57 -14.53 -16.18
CA ASN A 550 0.91 -15.76 -16.63
C ASN A 550 -0.37 -16.18 -15.83
N PHE A 551 -1.14 -15.22 -15.32
CA PHE A 551 -2.49 -15.46 -14.78
C PHE A 551 -3.49 -15.89 -15.88
N SER A 552 -4.69 -16.33 -15.48
CA SER A 552 -5.80 -16.63 -16.39
C SER A 552 -6.19 -15.46 -17.33
N PRO A 553 -6.70 -15.76 -18.54
CA PRO A 553 -7.41 -14.80 -19.36
C PRO A 553 -8.70 -14.32 -18.68
N GLU A 554 -8.95 -13.01 -18.75
CA GLU A 554 -10.07 -12.36 -18.07
C GLU A 554 -11.44 -12.75 -18.65
N SER A 555 -11.45 -13.37 -19.84
CA SER A 555 -12.62 -13.98 -20.49
C SER A 555 -13.29 -15.08 -19.66
N ASP A 556 -12.52 -15.74 -18.80
CA ASP A 556 -12.97 -16.93 -18.07
C ASP A 556 -13.85 -16.53 -16.88
N GLY A 557 -13.71 -15.29 -16.38
CA GLY A 557 -14.58 -14.69 -15.36
C GLY A 557 -14.50 -15.32 -13.96
N VAL A 558 -13.51 -16.21 -13.73
CA VAL A 558 -13.31 -16.97 -12.49
C VAL A 558 -11.93 -16.66 -11.93
N THR A 559 -11.88 -16.20 -10.68
CA THR A 559 -10.66 -16.00 -9.88
C THR A 559 -10.73 -16.82 -8.60
N GLY A 560 -9.58 -17.12 -8.01
CA GLY A 560 -9.47 -17.99 -6.83
C GLY A 560 -8.23 -18.89 -6.89
N MET A 561 -8.27 -19.99 -6.14
CA MET A 561 -7.16 -20.96 -6.05
C MET A 561 -6.69 -21.56 -7.39
N ASP A 562 -7.47 -21.47 -8.48
CA ASP A 562 -7.00 -21.88 -9.82
C ASP A 562 -5.87 -20.98 -10.36
N GLU A 563 -5.74 -19.73 -9.87
CA GLU A 563 -4.59 -18.87 -10.18
C GLU A 563 -3.35 -19.30 -9.36
N VAL A 564 -3.54 -19.72 -8.10
CA VAL A 564 -2.48 -20.31 -7.25
C VAL A 564 -1.97 -21.62 -7.88
N ASN A 565 -2.86 -22.50 -8.29
CA ASN A 565 -2.54 -23.77 -8.96
C ASN A 565 -1.79 -23.58 -10.30
N ARG A 566 -1.85 -22.38 -10.91
CA ARG A 566 -1.12 -22.03 -12.14
C ARG A 566 0.33 -21.61 -11.90
N ALA A 567 0.78 -21.41 -10.66
CA ALA A 567 2.15 -21.04 -10.29
C ALA A 567 3.24 -22.01 -10.79
N SER A 568 2.88 -23.19 -11.31
CA SER A 568 3.83 -24.06 -12.00
C SER A 568 4.26 -23.55 -13.38
N MET A 569 3.48 -22.70 -14.06
CA MET A 569 3.71 -22.26 -15.44
C MET A 569 4.57 -20.99 -15.49
N PRO A 570 5.57 -20.92 -16.39
CA PRO A 570 6.64 -19.91 -16.30
C PRO A 570 6.19 -18.50 -16.69
N ASP A 571 6.53 -17.52 -15.85
CA ASP A 571 6.39 -16.08 -16.13
C ASP A 571 7.59 -15.52 -16.93
N LEU A 572 7.63 -14.21 -17.21
CA LEU A 572 8.78 -13.60 -17.89
C LEU A 572 10.11 -13.69 -17.11
N VAL A 573 10.09 -13.77 -15.77
CA VAL A 573 11.28 -13.98 -14.93
C VAL A 573 11.77 -15.43 -15.03
N ASP A 574 10.88 -16.41 -14.94
CA ASP A 574 11.18 -17.84 -15.17
C ASP A 574 11.77 -18.08 -16.56
N ILE A 575 11.21 -17.43 -17.58
CA ILE A 575 11.73 -17.47 -18.96
C ILE A 575 13.17 -16.92 -19.00
N GLY A 576 13.45 -15.81 -18.31
CA GLY A 576 14.80 -15.24 -18.19
C GLY A 576 15.77 -16.19 -17.46
N ILE A 577 15.32 -16.86 -16.41
CA ILE A 577 16.10 -17.84 -15.64
C ILE A 577 16.36 -19.11 -16.48
N GLU A 578 15.39 -19.60 -17.27
CA GLU A 578 15.60 -20.74 -18.18
C GLU A 578 16.66 -20.40 -19.24
N ILE A 579 16.67 -19.17 -19.79
CA ILE A 579 17.70 -18.73 -20.75
C ILE A 579 19.10 -18.80 -20.11
N ILE A 580 19.26 -18.23 -18.91
CA ILE A 580 20.52 -18.26 -18.14
C ILE A 580 21.00 -19.69 -17.91
N HIS A 581 20.10 -20.55 -17.40
CA HIS A 581 20.39 -21.96 -17.14
C HIS A 581 20.79 -22.71 -18.42
N ARG A 582 20.09 -22.50 -19.54
CA ARG A 582 20.38 -23.13 -20.83
C ARG A 582 21.68 -22.67 -21.47
N GLN A 583 22.12 -21.43 -21.22
CA GLN A 583 23.44 -20.96 -21.68
C GLN A 583 24.59 -21.39 -20.75
N GLY A 584 24.30 -22.16 -19.69
CA GLY A 584 25.30 -22.63 -18.73
C GLY A 584 25.87 -21.52 -17.85
N PHE A 585 25.15 -20.40 -17.69
CA PHE A 585 25.57 -19.31 -16.81
C PHE A 585 25.21 -19.66 -15.36
N ALA A 586 26.20 -19.55 -14.47
CA ALA A 586 26.06 -19.91 -13.05
C ALA A 586 26.88 -18.94 -12.16
N PRO A 587 26.48 -18.70 -10.90
CA PRO A 587 25.24 -19.17 -10.26
C PRO A 587 23.98 -18.54 -10.90
N LEU A 588 22.81 -19.12 -10.65
CA LEU A 588 21.55 -18.49 -11.04
C LEU A 588 21.33 -17.22 -10.20
N PRO A 589 20.79 -16.14 -10.79
CA PRO A 589 20.50 -14.88 -10.10
C PRO A 589 19.35 -15.07 -9.11
N ARG A 590 19.35 -14.29 -8.02
CA ARG A 590 18.22 -14.21 -7.07
C ARG A 590 17.45 -12.90 -7.17
N SER A 591 18.02 -11.93 -7.88
CA SER A 591 17.49 -10.57 -8.04
C SER A 591 17.99 -9.94 -9.33
N ILE A 592 17.32 -8.87 -9.79
CA ILE A 592 17.84 -8.04 -10.89
C ILE A 592 19.18 -7.36 -10.54
N SER A 593 19.45 -7.13 -9.25
CA SER A 593 20.76 -6.66 -8.77
C SER A 593 21.89 -7.67 -9.01
N ASP A 594 21.60 -8.97 -9.13
CA ASP A 594 22.57 -9.98 -9.53
C ASP A 594 22.78 -10.00 -11.05
N ILE A 595 21.70 -9.82 -11.82
CA ILE A 595 21.75 -9.65 -13.29
C ILE A 595 22.68 -8.49 -13.65
N LEU A 596 22.45 -7.31 -13.08
CA LEU A 596 23.24 -6.10 -13.36
C LEU A 596 24.68 -6.20 -12.85
N ARG A 597 24.94 -6.98 -11.80
CA ARG A 597 26.31 -7.22 -11.30
C ARG A 597 27.08 -8.21 -12.18
N ALA A 598 26.40 -9.18 -12.78
CA ALA A 598 26.99 -10.13 -13.73
C ALA A 598 27.18 -9.51 -15.13
N TRP A 599 26.21 -8.68 -15.55
CA TRP A 599 26.14 -8.04 -16.87
C TRP A 599 25.66 -6.57 -16.72
N PRO A 600 26.58 -5.63 -16.41
CA PRO A 600 26.22 -4.21 -16.28
C PRO A 600 25.66 -3.63 -17.58
N SER A 601 24.57 -2.85 -17.48
CA SER A 601 23.95 -2.20 -18.63
C SER A 601 23.25 -0.90 -18.22
N THR A 602 23.83 0.23 -18.61
CA THR A 602 23.26 1.57 -18.37
C THR A 602 21.86 1.71 -18.98
N SER A 603 21.59 1.02 -20.08
CA SER A 603 20.26 1.00 -20.72
C SER A 603 19.23 0.23 -19.88
N ALA A 604 19.64 -0.86 -19.21
CA ALA A 604 18.78 -1.57 -18.26
C ALA A 604 18.52 -0.71 -17.00
N GLU A 605 19.55 -0.06 -16.47
CA GLU A 605 19.43 0.91 -15.37
C GLU A 605 18.50 2.09 -15.74
N MET A 606 18.53 2.56 -16.99
CA MET A 606 17.64 3.61 -17.47
C MET A 606 16.16 3.18 -17.48
N LEU A 607 15.85 1.95 -17.90
CA LEU A 607 14.48 1.42 -17.89
C LEU A 607 13.94 1.32 -16.45
N LEU A 608 14.75 0.80 -15.52
CA LEU A 608 14.41 0.73 -14.09
C LEU A 608 14.23 2.11 -13.47
N SER A 609 15.09 3.08 -13.82
CA SER A 609 14.94 4.47 -13.37
C SER A 609 13.69 5.14 -13.96
N ALA A 610 13.21 4.72 -15.14
CA ALA A 610 12.00 5.25 -15.75
C ALA A 610 10.73 4.66 -15.12
N SER A 611 10.70 3.36 -14.83
CA SER A 611 9.57 2.69 -14.17
C SER A 611 9.36 3.10 -12.71
N ASN A 612 10.36 3.72 -12.07
CA ASN A 612 10.24 4.33 -10.74
C ASN A 612 9.51 5.70 -10.74
N ALA A 613 9.06 6.21 -11.89
CA ALA A 613 8.23 7.41 -12.01
C ALA A 613 7.04 7.18 -12.97
N PRO A 614 6.14 6.24 -12.65
CA PRO A 614 5.06 5.77 -13.54
C PRO A 614 4.06 6.87 -13.92
N VAL A 615 3.77 7.84 -13.05
CA VAL A 615 2.80 8.92 -13.32
C VAL A 615 3.38 9.92 -14.31
N ARG A 616 4.65 10.33 -14.13
CA ARG A 616 5.33 11.24 -15.05
C ARG A 616 5.66 10.58 -16.41
N ASN A 617 5.92 9.27 -16.41
CA ASN A 617 6.42 8.56 -17.59
C ASN A 617 5.39 7.66 -18.30
N LEU A 618 4.13 7.55 -17.82
CA LEU A 618 3.14 6.55 -18.26
C LEU A 618 3.13 6.26 -19.77
N ASP A 619 2.91 7.29 -20.58
CA ASP A 619 2.77 7.13 -22.04
C ASP A 619 4.10 6.71 -22.68
N VAL A 620 5.22 7.20 -22.15
CA VAL A 620 6.58 6.81 -22.57
C VAL A 620 6.84 5.34 -22.23
N LEU A 621 6.45 4.87 -21.04
CA LEU A 621 6.60 3.48 -20.59
C LEU A 621 5.77 2.53 -21.45
N LEU A 622 4.51 2.89 -21.77
CA LEU A 622 3.66 2.15 -22.70
C LEU A 622 4.30 2.05 -24.11
N GLY A 623 4.92 3.13 -24.59
CA GLY A 623 5.69 3.12 -25.83
C GLY A 623 6.90 2.19 -25.77
N MET A 624 7.64 2.19 -24.66
CA MET A 624 8.77 1.28 -24.43
C MET A 624 8.31 -0.19 -24.44
N SER A 625 7.22 -0.54 -23.74
CA SER A 625 6.66 -1.90 -23.72
C SER A 625 6.31 -2.41 -25.13
N LEU A 626 5.74 -1.55 -25.99
CA LEU A 626 5.45 -1.90 -27.39
C LEU A 626 6.72 -2.21 -28.21
N ALA A 627 7.85 -1.56 -27.92
CA ALA A 627 9.13 -1.93 -28.54
C ALA A 627 9.70 -3.24 -27.94
N PHE A 628 9.53 -3.48 -26.64
CA PHE A 628 10.05 -4.66 -25.95
C PHE A 628 9.31 -5.97 -26.25
N LEU A 629 8.06 -5.93 -26.73
CA LEU A 629 7.44 -7.05 -27.45
C LEU A 629 8.35 -7.61 -28.55
N GLY A 630 9.15 -6.76 -29.19
CA GLY A 630 10.15 -7.15 -30.17
C GLY A 630 11.25 -8.08 -29.62
N LEU A 631 11.72 -7.81 -28.40
CA LEU A 631 12.68 -8.67 -27.71
C LEU A 631 12.04 -10.01 -27.33
N GLN A 632 10.77 -9.99 -26.89
CA GLN A 632 10.00 -11.21 -26.61
C GLN A 632 9.82 -12.07 -27.87
N TRP A 633 9.44 -11.48 -29.02
CA TRP A 633 9.40 -12.17 -30.32
C TRP A 633 10.77 -12.72 -30.75
N SER A 634 11.86 -11.98 -30.49
CA SER A 634 13.23 -12.41 -30.78
C SER A 634 13.60 -13.68 -30.01
N VAL A 635 13.33 -13.71 -28.69
CA VAL A 635 13.53 -14.87 -27.81
C VAL A 635 12.63 -16.04 -28.22
N LEU A 636 11.36 -15.79 -28.50
CA LEU A 636 10.38 -16.82 -28.91
C LEU A 636 10.83 -17.58 -30.16
N ARG A 637 11.39 -16.85 -31.14
CA ARG A 637 11.91 -17.39 -32.41
C ARG A 637 13.28 -18.06 -32.27
N SER A 638 13.99 -17.91 -31.15
CA SER A 638 15.27 -18.61 -30.93
C SER A 638 15.06 -20.08 -30.57
N PRO A 639 15.54 -21.05 -31.37
CA PRO A 639 15.25 -22.47 -31.16
C PRO A 639 15.90 -23.04 -29.89
N ALA A 640 17.12 -22.62 -29.56
CA ALA A 640 17.93 -23.16 -28.46
C ALA A 640 17.57 -22.60 -27.07
N LEU A 641 17.00 -21.39 -27.01
CA LEU A 641 16.90 -20.62 -25.76
C LEU A 641 15.79 -21.06 -24.80
N LEU A 642 14.77 -21.79 -25.25
CA LEU A 642 13.59 -22.15 -24.45
C LEU A 642 13.16 -23.60 -24.60
N SER A 643 12.53 -24.14 -23.55
CA SER A 643 11.73 -25.37 -23.64
C SER A 643 10.48 -25.17 -24.49
N HIS A 644 9.84 -26.28 -24.90
CA HIS A 644 8.50 -26.22 -25.50
C HIS A 644 7.47 -25.54 -24.58
N ARG A 645 7.58 -25.77 -23.26
CA ARG A 645 6.69 -25.19 -22.25
C ARG A 645 6.81 -23.67 -22.21
N SER A 646 8.01 -23.16 -22.01
CA SER A 646 8.27 -21.71 -21.90
C SER A 646 8.09 -21.00 -23.24
N ARG A 647 8.34 -21.66 -24.38
CA ARG A 647 7.96 -21.13 -25.70
C ARG A 647 6.44 -21.01 -25.85
N SER A 648 5.67 -21.97 -25.34
CA SER A 648 4.20 -21.90 -25.36
C SER A 648 3.66 -20.84 -24.39
N ALA A 649 4.29 -20.66 -23.22
CA ALA A 649 3.94 -19.60 -22.29
C ALA A 649 4.23 -18.23 -22.91
N LEU A 650 5.48 -17.97 -23.32
CA LEU A 650 5.90 -16.70 -23.92
C LEU A 650 5.04 -16.29 -25.12
N LYS A 651 4.60 -17.23 -25.97
CA LYS A 651 3.67 -16.93 -27.06
C LYS A 651 2.34 -16.36 -26.52
N ASN A 652 1.76 -17.00 -25.50
CA ASN A 652 0.50 -16.55 -24.90
C ASN A 652 0.64 -15.20 -24.17
N ILE A 653 1.81 -14.94 -23.56
CA ILE A 653 2.15 -13.63 -22.98
C ILE A 653 2.16 -12.56 -24.07
N VAL A 654 2.97 -12.77 -25.11
CA VAL A 654 3.14 -11.86 -26.26
C VAL A 654 1.80 -11.55 -26.94
N ASP A 655 0.97 -12.55 -27.22
CA ASP A 655 -0.32 -12.36 -27.89
C ASP A 655 -1.28 -11.49 -27.05
N ARG A 656 -1.33 -11.71 -25.72
CA ARG A 656 -2.17 -10.92 -24.79
C ARG A 656 -1.63 -9.52 -24.58
N GLU A 657 -0.32 -9.37 -24.37
CA GLU A 657 0.33 -8.06 -24.17
C GLU A 657 0.20 -7.19 -25.44
N THR A 658 0.38 -7.77 -26.62
CA THR A 658 0.10 -7.11 -27.91
C THR A 658 -1.35 -6.60 -27.97
N SER A 659 -2.32 -7.45 -27.61
CA SER A 659 -3.75 -7.09 -27.61
C SER A 659 -4.07 -5.97 -26.59
N CYS A 660 -3.36 -5.90 -25.47
CA CYS A 660 -3.53 -4.85 -24.47
C CYS A 660 -2.89 -3.52 -24.88
N LEU A 661 -1.71 -3.57 -25.50
CA LEU A 661 -1.02 -2.38 -26.01
C LEU A 661 -1.70 -1.80 -27.27
N GLN A 662 -2.46 -2.60 -28.01
CA GLN A 662 -3.39 -2.11 -29.03
C GLN A 662 -4.47 -1.20 -28.42
N VAL A 663 -5.18 -1.66 -27.37
CA VAL A 663 -6.17 -0.83 -26.65
C VAL A 663 -5.53 0.45 -26.09
N ALA A 664 -4.31 0.36 -25.55
CA ALA A 664 -3.57 1.55 -25.11
C ALA A 664 -3.33 2.54 -26.26
N TYR A 665 -2.81 2.07 -27.41
CA TYR A 665 -2.60 2.89 -28.61
C TYR A 665 -3.90 3.51 -29.14
N GLU A 666 -5.01 2.78 -29.17
CA GLU A 666 -6.31 3.30 -29.64
C GLU A 666 -6.90 4.40 -28.76
N LEU A 667 -6.60 4.38 -27.46
CA LEU A 667 -6.95 5.44 -26.51
C LEU A 667 -5.97 6.62 -26.62
N LEU A 668 -4.67 6.36 -26.74
CA LEU A 668 -3.63 7.41 -26.79
C LEU A 668 -3.64 8.20 -28.10
N ARG A 669 -3.95 7.58 -29.25
CA ARG A 669 -3.99 8.24 -30.57
C ARG A 669 -5.03 9.37 -30.69
N GLN A 670 -5.92 9.50 -29.71
CA GLN A 670 -6.95 10.54 -29.62
C GLN A 670 -6.38 11.87 -29.05
N ASP A 671 -5.20 11.83 -28.44
CA ASP A 671 -4.49 12.97 -27.86
C ASP A 671 -3.09 13.08 -28.48
N SER A 672 -2.82 14.15 -29.23
CA SER A 672 -1.55 14.34 -29.94
C SER A 672 -0.33 14.48 -29.01
N GLN A 673 -0.51 15.02 -27.80
CA GLN A 673 0.59 15.19 -26.85
C GLN A 673 0.96 13.85 -26.20
N ARG A 674 -0.05 13.08 -25.82
CA ARG A 674 0.14 11.73 -25.25
C ARG A 674 0.68 10.75 -26.29
N MET A 675 0.17 10.81 -27.53
CA MET A 675 0.68 10.01 -28.64
C MET A 675 2.14 10.37 -28.99
N GLN A 676 2.55 11.64 -28.88
CA GLN A 676 3.95 12.04 -29.05
C GLN A 676 4.85 11.45 -27.94
N ALA A 677 4.40 11.44 -26.68
CA ALA A 677 5.13 10.83 -25.58
C ALA A 677 5.27 9.30 -25.76
N PHE A 678 4.21 8.64 -26.22
CA PHE A 678 4.22 7.22 -26.58
C PHE A 678 5.20 6.90 -27.71
N THR A 679 5.16 7.67 -28.82
CA THR A 679 6.10 7.51 -29.92
C THR A 679 7.55 7.74 -29.50
N LYS A 680 7.81 8.70 -28.59
CA LYS A 680 9.14 8.92 -28.01
C LYS A 680 9.61 7.72 -27.19
N GLY A 681 8.75 7.11 -26.38
CA GLY A 681 9.07 5.90 -25.62
C GLY A 681 9.42 4.72 -26.51
N TYR A 682 8.64 4.53 -27.58
CA TYR A 682 8.87 3.48 -28.57
C TYR A 682 10.21 3.66 -29.31
N GLN A 683 10.51 4.87 -29.83
CA GLN A 683 11.81 5.17 -30.45
C GLN A 683 12.99 4.95 -29.51
N LEU A 684 12.87 5.39 -28.25
CA LEU A 684 13.93 5.28 -27.26
C LEU A 684 14.28 3.81 -26.96
N ALA A 685 13.28 2.96 -26.76
CA ALA A 685 13.47 1.52 -26.61
C ALA A 685 13.95 0.85 -27.91
N GLN A 686 13.51 1.31 -29.09
CA GLN A 686 14.05 0.83 -30.37
C GLN A 686 15.54 1.16 -30.54
N SER A 687 16.02 2.34 -30.15
CA SER A 687 17.44 2.70 -30.21
C SER A 687 18.25 1.76 -29.31
N ILE A 688 17.81 1.59 -28.06
CA ILE A 688 18.43 0.67 -27.08
C ILE A 688 18.52 -0.76 -27.63
N LEU A 689 17.44 -1.29 -28.21
CA LEU A 689 17.42 -2.63 -28.81
C LEU A 689 18.28 -2.71 -30.08
N GLY A 690 18.28 -1.67 -30.91
CA GLY A 690 19.06 -1.58 -32.15
C GLY A 690 20.57 -1.51 -31.90
N GLU A 691 21.00 -0.70 -30.93
CA GLU A 691 22.39 -0.63 -30.46
C GLU A 691 22.82 -1.97 -29.87
N THR A 692 21.99 -2.56 -29.01
CA THR A 692 22.29 -3.83 -28.31
C THR A 692 22.38 -5.04 -29.24
N LEU A 693 21.52 -5.10 -30.28
CA LEU A 693 21.49 -6.22 -31.24
C LEU A 693 22.34 -5.94 -32.49
N GLY A 694 22.70 -4.68 -32.75
CA GLY A 694 23.52 -4.25 -33.88
C GLY A 694 25.02 -4.23 -33.58
N ALA A 695 25.44 -3.98 -32.33
CA ALA A 695 26.86 -4.03 -31.91
C ALA A 695 27.43 -5.46 -31.76
N ALA A 696 26.86 -6.42 -32.50
CA ALA A 696 27.22 -7.84 -32.51
C ALA A 696 27.51 -8.36 -33.95
N GLU A 697 27.92 -7.45 -34.84
CA GLU A 697 28.57 -7.68 -36.13
C GLU A 697 30.02 -7.16 -36.09
#